data_AF-A0A328DDV8-F1
#
_entry.id   AF-A0A328DDV8-F1
#
_cell.length_a   1.000
_cell.length_b   1.000
_cell.length_c   1.000
_cell.angle_alpha   90.00
_cell.angle_beta   90.00
_cell.angle_gamma   90.00
#
_symmetry.space_group_name_H-M   'P 1'
#
loop_
_entity.id
_entity.type
_entity.pdbx_description
1 polymer ?
#
loop_
_entity_poly.entity_id
_entity_poly.type
_entity_poly.pdbx_seq_one_letter_code
_entity_poly.pdbx_strand_id
1 'polypeptide(L)'
;MNNIMASCGRWHASSLLGAVFLFIIILSSSSSAEKAPYTSFAKDATSATVEAGRYDYIIIGGGTAGCALAATLSSAAKVLLLERGGLPYDNQNVTHISGFAPTLTDASPTSASQPFVSTDGVILHRGRVLGGSSAINAGFFSRASNEDVAEVGWDPRLVNDSYAWVESKVAFRPDVVGWQAAVKDGLLEAGVLPYNGWTNEHLHGTKIGSSIFDESGYRHTAADLLEYADETKITLYLHAVAHQILFERPSLGQKPRAYGVFFRDSRGVGHTAFLNGGPNDEIILSAGAIGSPQLLMLSGIGPSDHLKAHGIDVILDQQMVGQGMSDNPMNGIVVPSVRPVETSLVQVVGITDFGSYIEAGSGMYLSPKALQALNQAFFQDTKLQAGNLFEKVKGPFSQGHLELESKDPNENPRVTFNYFKDSRDLERCVQGMEVIRKVVESEPVSAFKYPFTTFESLLDLMVAIPVNLRPKLFTSATGSLEQFCIDTVTTIWHYHGGCQVDRVVDHDYKVIGVDALRVIDGSTLLNSPGTNPQATLMMLGRSYIIDAGEMRQHGDSPKKKITAPYNSFAKDATSAPAVAGHYDYIVIGGGTAGCGLAATLSASARVLLLERGGLPYRNPNIMHQSGLVPLLYDTSPTSAAQHSVSTDGTQLTRARTLGGGSAINGGVYSRASNEEVAEEGWDPHLVNQSFSWVERKLTSRIKTLLQWQTAVRDGLVEAAGVVPYNGGTYEHLVGTKIGNSLFDGDGYRHSAADLLEYADHTNITLHFHAVAHKILFKTPSPGGKPTAHGVLFKDSKGNDHTAFLNGGPKNEIILSAGAIGSPQLLMLSGIGPSNHLEAHGIDVVLDQPMVGQLMGDNPVNAILIPSIRPIEASLSDVLGITGSGNYIETVSGLTLVPKAIEVLTQAGVDMSFPDMKMQGGVLASKVSKIFSQGHMELKSKDPNDNPTVTFNYFHDSRDLRTCVRGMEVLRKVFESEALASIRNPSASFQSILDLMSSVPINQRPKHCVGSASLEQFCVDNVFSSYHYHGGCRVDSVVDRDYKVIGVDALRVVDGSIFSSALGTNPQATTMMFGRRKAEQKESDFKTTPRPALKNYNLDKKAENSVGKLQDLLLGFSAKDNVTKRILAKPPPHPTRLSLSPSSDLRCDKLHLHDSDLQEFIGGEEERQPYAELHEQSTKAKQRNKRWTDAG
;
A
#
# COMPACT_ATOMS: atom_id res chain seq x y z
N MET A 1 2.59 47.50 -63.22
CA MET A 1 2.67 48.56 -62.18
C MET A 1 3.79 48.13 -61.26
N ASN A 2 5.04 48.58 -61.40
CA ASN A 2 5.53 49.92 -61.72
C ASN A 2 5.02 50.99 -60.73
N ASN A 3 5.88 51.27 -59.75
CA ASN A 3 6.10 52.52 -59.02
C ASN A 3 4.91 53.46 -58.79
N ILE A 4 4.45 53.50 -57.53
CA ILE A 4 4.29 54.78 -56.84
C ILE A 4 5.23 54.74 -55.62
N MET A 5 6.20 55.66 -55.60
CA MET A 5 7.04 55.93 -54.42
C MET A 5 6.32 56.96 -53.53
N ALA A 6 6.44 56.85 -52.20
CA ALA A 6 6.75 57.98 -51.30
C ALA A 6 6.65 57.58 -49.81
N SER A 7 7.81 57.40 -49.18
CA SER A 7 8.13 57.73 -47.77
C SER A 7 6.99 58.04 -46.77
N CYS A 8 6.53 57.02 -46.03
CA CYS A 8 6.29 57.13 -44.58
C CYS A 8 6.35 55.72 -43.94
N GLY A 9 7.03 55.46 -42.82
CA GLY A 9 7.82 56.39 -42.00
C GLY A 9 8.22 55.80 -40.63
N ARG A 10 9.12 54.81 -40.60
CA ARG A 10 9.89 54.39 -39.40
C ARG A 10 9.11 54.02 -38.10
N TRP A 11 8.19 53.05 -38.10
CA TRP A 11 7.55 52.59 -36.83
C TRP A 11 7.36 51.08 -36.60
N HIS A 12 7.71 50.17 -37.52
CA HIS A 12 7.44 48.72 -37.35
C HIS A 12 8.64 47.76 -37.47
N ALA A 13 9.83 48.24 -37.84
CA ALA A 13 11.02 47.38 -37.94
C ALA A 13 11.55 46.94 -36.55
N SER A 14 11.61 47.88 -35.60
CA SER A 14 12.09 47.63 -34.23
C SER A 14 11.21 46.63 -33.48
N SER A 15 9.89 46.70 -33.70
CA SER A 15 8.90 45.84 -33.02
C SER A 15 9.03 44.38 -33.45
N LEU A 16 9.29 44.12 -34.73
CA LEU A 16 9.38 42.75 -35.25
C LEU A 16 10.73 42.10 -34.90
N LEU A 17 11.82 42.85 -35.00
CA LEU A 17 13.13 42.39 -34.51
C LEU A 17 13.14 42.19 -32.99
N GLY A 18 12.52 43.09 -32.23
CA GLY A 18 12.33 42.94 -30.79
C GLY A 18 11.49 41.71 -30.42
N ALA A 19 10.37 41.49 -31.12
CA ALA A 19 9.53 40.32 -30.91
C ALA A 19 10.26 39.02 -31.25
N VAL A 20 11.00 38.96 -32.37
CA VAL A 20 11.77 37.76 -32.75
C VAL A 20 12.94 37.52 -31.78
N PHE A 21 13.64 38.56 -31.32
CA PHE A 21 14.65 38.38 -30.26
C PHE A 21 14.03 37.92 -28.94
N LEU A 22 12.86 38.43 -28.56
CA LEU A 22 12.16 37.96 -27.36
C LEU A 22 11.69 36.52 -27.53
N PHE A 23 11.19 36.12 -28.70
CA PHE A 23 10.77 34.74 -28.99
C PHE A 23 11.96 33.78 -29.00
N ILE A 24 13.12 34.19 -29.53
CA ILE A 24 14.37 33.42 -29.49
C ILE A 24 14.96 33.38 -28.08
N ILE A 25 14.83 34.42 -27.26
CA ILE A 25 15.23 34.39 -25.84
C ILE A 25 14.29 33.49 -25.03
N ILE A 26 12.99 33.55 -25.27
CA ILE A 26 11.99 32.70 -24.58
C ILE A 26 12.21 31.23 -24.97
N LEU A 27 12.40 30.92 -26.26
CA LEU A 27 12.67 29.54 -26.73
C LEU A 27 14.11 29.04 -26.48
N SER A 28 15.08 29.92 -26.19
CA SER A 28 16.40 29.51 -25.68
C SER A 28 16.48 29.52 -24.14
N SER A 29 15.45 30.02 -23.45
CA SER A 29 15.26 29.87 -22.00
C SER A 29 14.50 28.61 -21.59
N SER A 30 13.97 27.84 -22.56
CA SER A 30 13.21 26.61 -22.33
C SER A 30 13.99 25.32 -22.59
N SER A 31 15.32 25.35 -22.55
CA SER A 31 16.13 24.17 -22.23
C SER A 31 16.39 24.15 -20.72
N SER A 32 15.37 23.77 -19.94
CA SER A 32 15.58 23.41 -18.54
C SER A 32 16.40 22.13 -18.49
N ALA A 33 17.72 22.26 -18.34
CA ALA A 33 18.47 21.24 -17.63
C ALA A 33 17.89 21.17 -16.21
N GLU A 34 17.30 20.04 -15.84
CA GLU A 34 16.79 19.85 -14.48
C GLU A 34 17.97 19.93 -13.50
N LYS A 35 18.00 21.00 -12.72
CA LYS A 35 18.94 21.11 -11.62
C LYS A 35 18.52 20.10 -10.56
N ALA A 36 19.50 19.39 -10.00
CA ALA A 36 19.26 18.45 -8.91
C ALA A 36 18.36 19.08 -7.82
N PRO A 37 17.27 18.42 -7.40
CA PRO A 37 16.28 19.01 -6.50
C PRO A 37 16.86 19.42 -5.13
N TYR A 38 18.02 18.87 -4.78
CA TYR A 38 18.77 19.07 -3.53
C TYR A 38 20.01 19.99 -3.67
N THR A 39 19.99 20.94 -4.61
CA THR A 39 21.07 21.94 -4.78
C THR A 39 21.28 22.87 -3.57
N SER A 40 20.40 22.87 -2.56
CA SER A 40 20.59 23.59 -1.29
C SER A 40 21.66 22.97 -0.39
N PHE A 41 21.84 21.65 -0.41
CA PHE A 41 22.78 20.93 0.46
C PHE A 41 23.89 20.14 -0.25
N ALA A 42 23.79 19.91 -1.56
CA ALA A 42 24.87 19.38 -2.39
C ALA A 42 25.95 20.45 -2.67
N LYS A 43 27.20 20.14 -2.39
CA LYS A 43 28.37 21.04 -2.51
C LYS A 43 29.56 20.29 -3.10
N ASP A 44 30.47 21.01 -3.74
CA ASP A 44 31.77 20.44 -4.12
C ASP A 44 32.71 20.39 -2.89
N ALA A 45 33.47 19.31 -2.73
CA ALA A 45 34.43 19.11 -1.64
C ALA A 45 35.45 20.26 -1.49
N THR A 46 35.78 20.98 -2.57
CA THR A 46 36.66 22.15 -2.53
C THR A 46 36.15 23.31 -1.68
N SER A 47 34.86 23.30 -1.32
CA SER A 47 34.21 24.24 -0.40
C SER A 47 34.28 23.84 1.07
N ALA A 48 34.71 22.61 1.39
CA ALA A 48 34.84 22.15 2.76
C ALA A 48 36.01 22.83 3.48
N THR A 49 35.86 23.06 4.78
CA THR A 49 36.96 23.42 5.68
C THR A 49 37.86 22.22 5.97
N VAL A 50 39.09 22.45 6.46
CA VAL A 50 40.04 21.37 6.81
C VAL A 50 39.44 20.44 7.87
N GLU A 51 38.76 21.00 8.87
CA GLU A 51 37.78 20.26 9.67
C GLU A 51 36.40 20.44 9.02
N ALA A 52 35.86 19.41 8.38
CA ALA A 52 34.61 19.45 7.61
C ALA A 52 33.34 19.42 8.50
N GLY A 53 33.51 19.50 9.83
CA GLY A 53 32.45 19.52 10.84
C GLY A 53 32.25 18.21 11.60
N ARG A 54 31.30 18.23 12.53
CA ARG A 54 30.80 17.05 13.26
C ARG A 54 29.38 16.67 12.86
N TYR A 55 29.10 15.37 12.84
CA TYR A 55 27.85 14.77 12.36
C TYR A 55 27.50 13.57 13.26
N ASP A 56 26.23 13.18 13.30
CA ASP A 56 25.81 11.98 14.02
C ASP A 56 26.15 10.73 13.18
N TYR A 57 25.99 10.82 11.85
CA TYR A 57 26.37 9.77 10.91
C TYR A 57 27.21 10.33 9.75
N ILE A 58 28.23 9.58 9.33
CA ILE A 58 29.01 9.86 8.11
C ILE A 58 28.89 8.67 7.16
N ILE A 59 28.26 8.88 6.02
CA ILE A 59 28.07 7.88 4.97
C ILE A 59 29.10 8.10 3.87
N ILE A 60 29.86 7.06 3.55
CA ILE A 60 30.87 7.08 2.49
C ILE A 60 30.36 6.32 1.27
N GLY A 61 30.16 7.04 0.17
CA GLY A 61 29.56 6.54 -1.07
C GLY A 61 28.11 7.01 -1.23
N GLY A 62 27.90 7.97 -2.14
CA GLY A 62 26.58 8.39 -2.62
C GLY A 62 25.98 7.38 -3.60
N GLY A 63 26.08 6.09 -3.28
CA GLY A 63 25.70 4.98 -4.14
C GLY A 63 24.23 4.58 -4.05
N THR A 64 23.91 3.44 -4.68
CA THR A 64 22.56 2.87 -4.76
C THR A 64 21.88 2.70 -3.40
N ALA A 65 22.61 2.24 -2.38
CA ALA A 65 22.13 2.17 -1.00
C ALA A 65 22.34 3.49 -0.24
N GLY A 66 23.51 4.12 -0.40
CA GLY A 66 23.93 5.30 0.36
C GLY A 66 23.01 6.51 0.22
N CYS A 67 22.39 6.72 -0.95
CA CYS A 67 21.42 7.82 -1.12
C CYS A 67 20.12 7.59 -0.34
N ALA A 68 19.54 6.38 -0.41
CA ALA A 68 18.35 6.01 0.35
C ALA A 68 18.60 6.04 1.87
N LEU A 69 19.79 5.60 2.28
CA LEU A 69 20.28 5.65 3.65
C LEU A 69 20.42 7.08 4.17
N ALA A 70 21.07 7.96 3.40
CA ALA A 70 21.28 9.36 3.78
C ALA A 70 19.96 10.13 3.91
N ALA A 71 19.04 9.96 2.95
CA ALA A 71 17.71 10.54 3.02
C ALA A 71 16.97 10.07 4.28
N THR A 72 16.95 8.76 4.53
CA THR A 72 16.27 8.15 5.68
C THR A 72 16.83 8.67 7.02
N LEU A 73 18.15 8.59 7.25
CA LEU A 73 18.78 9.05 8.48
C LEU A 73 18.63 10.56 8.71
N SER A 74 18.66 11.37 7.64
CA SER A 74 18.60 12.83 7.76
C SER A 74 17.35 13.34 8.46
N SER A 75 16.22 12.61 8.41
CA SER A 75 14.98 13.04 9.04
C SER A 75 15.08 13.19 10.58
N ALA A 76 15.90 12.36 11.23
CA ALA A 76 16.10 12.40 12.69
C ALA A 76 17.49 12.94 13.10
N ALA A 77 18.53 12.69 12.31
CA ALA A 77 19.93 12.90 12.71
C ALA A 77 20.71 13.74 11.69
N LYS A 78 21.82 14.33 12.13
CA LYS A 78 22.70 15.14 11.28
C LYS A 78 23.64 14.23 10.48
N VAL A 79 23.51 14.26 9.15
CA VAL A 79 24.17 13.33 8.23
C VAL A 79 25.20 14.05 7.36
N LEU A 80 26.37 13.46 7.19
CA LEU A 80 27.30 13.77 6.10
C LEU A 80 27.27 12.65 5.07
N LEU A 81 27.06 12.98 3.80
CA LEU A 81 27.26 12.08 2.66
C LEU A 81 28.49 12.52 1.86
N LEU A 82 29.42 11.60 1.63
CA LEU A 82 30.61 11.82 0.82
C LEU A 82 30.51 11.00 -0.47
N GLU A 83 30.56 11.65 -1.63
CA GLU A 83 30.62 10.97 -2.94
C GLU A 83 31.87 11.42 -3.72
N ARG A 84 32.58 10.45 -4.30
CA ARG A 84 33.83 10.67 -5.04
C ARG A 84 33.61 11.21 -6.46
N GLY A 85 32.42 11.00 -7.04
CA GLY A 85 32.00 11.55 -8.33
C GLY A 85 31.25 12.88 -8.23
N GLY A 86 30.74 13.33 -9.38
CA GLY A 86 29.88 14.51 -9.52
C GLY A 86 28.38 14.19 -9.55
N LEU A 87 27.56 15.12 -10.05
CA LEU A 87 26.13 14.91 -10.29
C LEU A 87 25.88 14.11 -11.58
N PRO A 88 24.78 13.35 -11.69
CA PRO A 88 24.37 12.71 -12.94
C PRO A 88 23.75 13.71 -13.93
N TYR A 89 22.97 14.69 -13.45
CA TYR A 89 22.06 15.49 -14.29
C TYR A 89 22.74 16.45 -15.27
N ASP A 90 23.98 16.86 -14.99
CA ASP A 90 24.77 17.70 -15.91
C ASP A 90 25.27 16.92 -17.15
N ASN A 91 25.02 15.61 -17.25
CA ASN A 91 25.47 14.76 -18.35
C ASN A 91 24.33 13.93 -18.98
N GLN A 92 23.89 14.34 -20.17
CA GLN A 92 22.81 13.67 -20.91
C GLN A 92 23.12 12.18 -21.25
N ASN A 93 24.39 11.78 -21.32
CA ASN A 93 24.73 10.36 -21.52
C ASN A 93 24.42 9.51 -20.27
N VAL A 94 24.37 10.13 -19.08
CA VAL A 94 24.02 9.47 -17.82
C VAL A 94 22.50 9.47 -17.63
N THR A 95 21.84 10.60 -17.85
CA THR A 95 20.40 10.78 -17.62
C THR A 95 19.46 10.31 -18.74
N HIS A 96 19.93 9.83 -19.88
CA HIS A 96 19.05 9.38 -20.97
C HIS A 96 19.38 7.96 -21.46
N ILE A 97 18.35 7.19 -21.83
CA ILE A 97 18.47 5.77 -22.23
C ILE A 97 19.41 5.56 -23.42
N SER A 98 19.42 6.48 -24.39
CA SER A 98 20.37 6.44 -25.53
C SER A 98 21.83 6.64 -25.13
N GLY A 99 22.08 7.14 -23.91
CA GLY A 99 23.40 7.42 -23.34
C GLY A 99 24.07 6.22 -22.69
N PHE A 100 23.37 5.10 -22.49
CA PHE A 100 23.88 3.90 -21.82
C PHE A 100 25.22 3.41 -22.40
N ALA A 101 25.28 3.11 -23.70
CA ALA A 101 26.51 2.67 -24.35
C ALA A 101 27.60 3.77 -24.38
N PRO A 102 27.33 5.03 -24.77
CA PRO A 102 28.27 6.14 -24.63
C PRO A 102 28.92 6.25 -23.23
N THR A 103 28.14 6.15 -22.16
CA THR A 103 28.62 6.23 -20.77
C THR A 103 29.54 5.08 -20.38
N LEU A 104 29.30 3.86 -20.87
CA LEU A 104 30.23 2.74 -20.66
C LEU A 104 31.51 2.86 -21.50
N THR A 105 31.48 3.62 -22.61
CA THR A 105 32.68 3.87 -23.45
C THR A 105 33.45 5.16 -23.09
N ASP A 106 32.97 5.97 -22.15
CA ASP A 106 33.67 7.19 -21.75
C ASP A 106 34.90 6.88 -20.88
N ALA A 107 36.07 6.96 -21.52
CA ALA A 107 37.38 6.80 -20.88
C ALA A 107 37.91 8.11 -20.24
N SER A 108 37.08 9.16 -20.09
CA SER A 108 37.52 10.40 -19.46
C SER A 108 37.92 10.20 -17.99
N PRO A 109 38.94 10.94 -17.48
CA PRO A 109 39.33 10.87 -16.07
C PRO A 109 38.19 11.19 -15.09
N THR A 110 37.16 11.90 -15.55
CA THR A 110 35.95 12.31 -14.82
C THR A 110 34.72 11.45 -15.11
N SER A 111 34.82 10.40 -15.94
CA SER A 111 33.69 9.55 -16.35
C SER A 111 32.90 8.99 -15.15
N ALA A 112 31.58 9.05 -15.26
CA ALA A 112 30.63 8.47 -14.32
C ALA A 112 30.72 6.93 -14.23
N SER A 113 31.31 6.30 -15.26
CA SER A 113 31.62 4.88 -15.32
C SER A 113 33.13 4.68 -15.19
N GLN A 114 33.59 4.05 -14.12
CA GLN A 114 35.00 3.67 -13.97
C GLN A 114 35.18 2.22 -14.47
N PRO A 115 35.86 2.00 -15.61
CA PRO A 115 36.17 0.64 -16.07
C PRO A 115 37.22 -0.04 -15.18
N PHE A 116 37.18 -1.36 -15.15
CA PHE A 116 38.23 -2.23 -14.62
C PHE A 116 38.20 -3.59 -15.35
N VAL A 117 39.24 -4.40 -15.16
CA VAL A 117 39.31 -5.77 -15.71
C VAL A 117 39.59 -6.73 -14.54
N SER A 118 38.85 -7.83 -14.43
CA SER A 118 39.16 -8.84 -13.42
C SER A 118 40.39 -9.66 -13.83
N THR A 119 41.00 -10.36 -12.87
CA THR A 119 42.11 -11.28 -13.15
C THR A 119 41.69 -12.44 -14.06
N ASP A 120 40.38 -12.72 -14.15
CA ASP A 120 39.76 -13.66 -15.09
C ASP A 120 39.70 -13.14 -16.55
N GLY A 121 40.07 -11.88 -16.80
CA GLY A 121 40.04 -11.25 -18.13
C GLY A 121 38.66 -10.72 -18.56
N VAL A 122 37.68 -10.61 -17.65
CA VAL A 122 36.37 -9.99 -17.94
C VAL A 122 36.45 -8.48 -17.74
N ILE A 123 35.76 -7.70 -18.58
CA ILE A 123 35.74 -6.22 -18.53
C ILE A 123 34.50 -5.76 -17.74
N LEU A 124 34.71 -4.97 -16.69
CA LEU A 124 33.67 -4.52 -15.76
C LEU A 124 33.67 -3.00 -15.62
N HIS A 125 32.60 -2.46 -15.04
CA HIS A 125 32.44 -1.03 -14.77
C HIS A 125 31.85 -0.82 -13.37
N ARG A 126 32.35 0.18 -12.62
CA ARG A 126 31.76 0.64 -11.34
C ARG A 126 31.36 2.11 -11.40
N GLY A 127 30.26 2.48 -10.72
CA GLY A 127 29.82 3.88 -10.63
C GLY A 127 30.87 4.80 -9.98
N ARG A 128 30.91 6.05 -10.46
CA ARG A 128 31.72 7.15 -9.92
C ARG A 128 30.98 8.48 -10.14
N VAL A 129 29.77 8.53 -9.60
CA VAL A 129 28.77 9.60 -9.74
C VAL A 129 27.75 9.43 -8.62
N LEU A 130 27.09 10.50 -8.20
CA LEU A 130 25.97 10.42 -7.27
C LEU A 130 24.83 9.55 -7.84
N GLY A 131 24.25 8.69 -7.00
CA GLY A 131 23.40 7.56 -7.39
C GLY A 131 24.18 6.27 -7.66
N GLY A 132 25.51 6.33 -7.73
CA GLY A 132 26.40 5.19 -7.96
C GLY A 132 26.07 4.42 -9.24
N SER A 133 26.15 3.09 -9.19
CA SER A 133 25.89 2.26 -10.37
C SER A 133 24.45 2.35 -10.91
N SER A 134 23.47 2.87 -10.14
CA SER A 134 22.11 3.10 -10.67
C SER A 134 22.07 4.17 -11.78
N ALA A 135 23.03 5.10 -11.79
CA ALA A 135 23.16 6.12 -12.82
C ALA A 135 23.75 5.60 -14.14
N ILE A 136 24.35 4.40 -14.18
CA ILE A 136 25.02 3.85 -15.38
C ILE A 136 24.48 2.50 -15.85
N ASN A 137 23.56 1.87 -15.11
CA ASN A 137 23.07 0.51 -15.40
C ASN A 137 22.05 0.44 -16.56
N ALA A 138 21.59 -0.78 -16.86
CA ALA A 138 20.57 -1.07 -17.89
C ALA A 138 19.10 -0.80 -17.44
N GLY A 139 18.88 -0.24 -16.25
CA GLY A 139 17.59 0.27 -15.80
C GLY A 139 16.54 -0.73 -15.30
N PHE A 140 16.61 -2.02 -15.62
CA PHE A 140 15.60 -3.01 -15.20
C PHE A 140 15.43 -3.09 -13.67
N PHE A 141 14.18 -2.98 -13.21
CA PHE A 141 13.80 -2.89 -11.80
C PHE A 141 12.93 -4.09 -11.41
N SER A 142 13.45 -4.91 -10.51
CA SER A 142 12.76 -6.06 -9.91
C SER A 142 13.21 -6.18 -8.45
N ARG A 143 12.30 -6.60 -7.59
CA ARG A 143 12.55 -6.93 -6.18
C ARG A 143 13.35 -8.24 -6.07
N ALA A 144 13.94 -8.45 -4.91
CA ALA A 144 14.36 -9.78 -4.44
C ALA A 144 13.18 -10.76 -4.39
N SER A 145 13.46 -12.06 -4.35
CA SER A 145 12.46 -13.09 -4.06
C SER A 145 12.12 -13.17 -2.56
N ASN A 146 10.99 -13.80 -2.23
CA ASN A 146 10.64 -14.05 -0.82
C ASN A 146 11.65 -15.00 -0.15
N GLU A 147 12.25 -15.91 -0.91
CA GLU A 147 13.36 -16.77 -0.49
C GLU A 147 14.60 -15.95 -0.15
N ASP A 148 15.04 -15.01 -1.02
CA ASP A 148 16.21 -14.15 -0.75
C ASP A 148 16.01 -13.32 0.54
N VAL A 149 14.80 -12.80 0.75
CA VAL A 149 14.42 -12.02 1.95
C VAL A 149 14.48 -12.89 3.21
N ALA A 150 13.99 -14.13 3.13
CA ALA A 150 14.00 -15.08 4.24
C ALA A 150 15.41 -15.65 4.55
N GLU A 151 16.25 -15.86 3.53
CA GLU A 151 17.63 -16.35 3.67
C GLU A 151 18.52 -15.36 4.43
N VAL A 152 18.40 -14.06 4.13
CA VAL A 152 19.13 -12.99 4.84
C VAL A 152 18.49 -12.67 6.21
N GLY A 153 17.24 -13.09 6.44
CA GLY A 153 16.51 -12.84 7.67
C GLY A 153 15.96 -11.42 7.81
N TRP A 154 15.89 -10.65 6.71
CA TRP A 154 15.30 -9.31 6.71
C TRP A 154 13.82 -9.35 7.07
N ASP A 155 13.33 -8.30 7.71
CA ASP A 155 11.93 -8.18 8.05
C ASP A 155 11.06 -7.92 6.79
N PRO A 156 10.20 -8.86 6.33
CA PRO A 156 9.38 -8.71 5.10
C PRO A 156 8.33 -7.58 5.19
N ARG A 157 8.23 -6.98 6.38
CA ARG A 157 7.46 -5.80 6.73
C ARG A 157 8.17 -4.56 6.16
N LEU A 158 9.33 -4.23 6.73
CA LEU A 158 10.15 -3.07 6.38
C LEU A 158 10.73 -3.17 4.96
N VAL A 159 10.98 -4.38 4.47
CA VAL A 159 11.41 -4.65 3.10
C VAL A 159 10.38 -4.17 2.08
N ASN A 160 9.10 -4.59 2.22
CA ASN A 160 8.07 -4.22 1.24
C ASN A 160 7.73 -2.73 1.28
N ASP A 161 7.76 -2.11 2.47
CA ASP A 161 7.46 -0.69 2.64
C ASP A 161 8.61 0.18 2.11
N SER A 162 9.85 -0.29 2.25
CA SER A 162 11.03 0.34 1.63
C SER A 162 11.06 0.14 0.12
N TYR A 163 10.67 -1.04 -0.39
CA TYR A 163 10.45 -1.21 -1.84
C TYR A 163 9.36 -0.27 -2.36
N ALA A 164 8.23 -0.13 -1.67
CA ALA A 164 7.14 0.75 -2.10
C ALA A 164 7.56 2.23 -2.16
N TRP A 165 8.38 2.68 -1.21
CA TRP A 165 8.95 4.03 -1.20
C TRP A 165 9.95 4.26 -2.35
N VAL A 166 10.83 3.29 -2.63
CA VAL A 166 11.73 3.37 -3.80
C VAL A 166 10.91 3.35 -5.10
N GLU A 167 9.96 2.42 -5.21
CA GLU A 167 9.06 2.28 -6.37
C GLU A 167 8.32 3.58 -6.68
N SER A 168 7.85 4.32 -5.67
CA SER A 168 7.10 5.56 -5.89
C SER A 168 7.91 6.73 -6.46
N LYS A 169 9.25 6.62 -6.54
CA LYS A 169 10.13 7.67 -7.07
C LYS A 169 10.90 7.25 -8.33
N VAL A 170 11.30 5.98 -8.45
CA VAL A 170 12.24 5.54 -9.50
C VAL A 170 11.81 4.30 -10.30
N ALA A 171 10.59 3.79 -10.17
CA ALA A 171 10.13 2.60 -10.91
C ALA A 171 8.92 2.91 -11.82
N PHE A 172 9.17 2.91 -13.13
CA PHE A 172 8.20 3.20 -14.18
C PHE A 172 7.85 1.92 -14.95
N ARG A 173 6.63 1.85 -15.49
CA ARG A 173 6.24 0.74 -16.36
C ARG A 173 6.78 1.01 -17.78
N PRO A 174 7.59 0.11 -18.37
CA PRO A 174 8.05 0.26 -19.74
C PRO A 174 6.97 -0.10 -20.76
N ASP A 175 6.97 0.60 -21.89
CA ASP A 175 6.26 0.18 -23.09
C ASP A 175 7.02 -0.96 -23.80
N VAL A 176 6.42 -2.16 -23.78
CA VAL A 176 6.97 -3.37 -24.40
C VAL A 176 6.42 -3.51 -25.81
N VAL A 177 7.25 -3.14 -26.78
CA VAL A 177 6.98 -3.18 -28.22
C VAL A 177 8.12 -3.92 -28.95
N GLY A 178 8.00 -4.05 -30.28
CA GLY A 178 9.13 -4.40 -31.16
C GLY A 178 9.89 -5.66 -30.75
N TRP A 179 11.20 -5.52 -30.50
CA TRP A 179 12.07 -6.63 -30.09
C TRP A 179 11.67 -7.23 -28.73
N GLN A 180 11.38 -6.39 -27.74
CA GLN A 180 11.01 -6.85 -26.39
C GLN A 180 9.69 -7.63 -26.42
N ALA A 181 8.70 -7.17 -27.19
CA ALA A 181 7.44 -7.89 -27.38
C ALA A 181 7.66 -9.28 -28.03
N ALA A 182 8.48 -9.33 -29.10
CA ALA A 182 8.81 -10.58 -29.78
C ALA A 182 9.57 -11.57 -28.88
N VAL A 183 10.53 -11.10 -28.08
CA VAL A 183 11.23 -11.93 -27.09
C VAL A 183 10.27 -12.43 -25.99
N LYS A 184 9.35 -11.58 -25.51
CA LYS A 184 8.32 -11.99 -24.54
C LYS A 184 7.46 -13.13 -25.08
N ASP A 185 6.98 -13.06 -26.33
CA ASP A 185 6.18 -14.16 -26.91
C ASP A 185 7.06 -15.38 -27.24
N GLY A 186 8.29 -15.20 -27.73
CA GLY A 186 9.25 -16.28 -27.97
C GLY A 186 9.71 -17.02 -26.71
N LEU A 187 9.75 -16.36 -25.55
CA LEU A 187 10.00 -17.00 -24.24
C LEU A 187 8.83 -17.89 -23.81
N LEU A 188 7.58 -17.47 -24.08
CA LEU A 188 6.41 -18.29 -23.82
C LEU A 188 6.36 -19.52 -24.75
N GLU A 189 6.71 -19.35 -26.04
CA GLU A 189 6.85 -20.45 -27.00
C GLU A 189 7.99 -21.41 -26.63
N ALA A 190 9.12 -20.89 -26.13
CA ALA A 190 10.24 -21.68 -25.60
C ALA A 190 9.92 -22.47 -24.31
N GLY A 191 8.76 -22.22 -23.70
CA GLY A 191 8.25 -22.91 -22.50
C GLY A 191 8.54 -22.23 -21.17
N VAL A 192 8.96 -20.96 -21.16
CA VAL A 192 9.22 -20.19 -19.93
C VAL A 192 7.91 -19.60 -19.38
N LEU A 193 7.05 -20.49 -18.91
CA LEU A 193 5.68 -20.23 -18.43
C LEU A 193 5.65 -20.12 -16.89
N PRO A 194 4.63 -19.50 -16.27
CA PRO A 194 3.51 -18.77 -16.87
C PRO A 194 3.94 -17.39 -17.39
N TYR A 195 3.00 -16.65 -17.97
CA TYR A 195 3.14 -15.22 -18.19
C TYR A 195 2.63 -14.46 -16.96
N ASN A 196 3.52 -13.77 -16.24
CA ASN A 196 3.22 -13.05 -15.01
C ASN A 196 2.77 -11.58 -15.23
N GLY A 197 2.60 -11.15 -16.50
CA GLY A 197 2.28 -9.77 -16.83
C GLY A 197 3.40 -8.78 -16.48
N TRP A 198 3.01 -7.55 -16.12
CA TRP A 198 3.92 -6.57 -15.52
C TRP A 198 3.93 -6.71 -14.00
N THR A 199 5.10 -6.92 -13.41
CA THR A 199 5.28 -7.05 -11.95
C THR A 199 6.72 -6.75 -11.54
N ASN A 200 6.89 -6.20 -10.33
CA ASN A 200 8.22 -6.03 -9.75
C ASN A 200 8.66 -7.25 -8.92
N GLU A 201 7.77 -8.16 -8.55
CA GLU A 201 8.14 -9.35 -7.79
C GLU A 201 9.00 -10.31 -8.67
N HIS A 202 9.99 -10.97 -8.09
CA HIS A 202 10.78 -11.99 -8.79
C HIS A 202 10.05 -13.34 -8.74
N LEU A 203 9.47 -13.75 -9.86
CA LEU A 203 8.61 -14.93 -10.00
C LEU A 203 9.10 -15.80 -11.16
N HIS A 204 9.00 -17.13 -11.02
CA HIS A 204 9.23 -18.07 -12.12
C HIS A 204 8.35 -17.76 -13.34
N GLY A 205 8.89 -17.95 -14.54
CA GLY A 205 8.19 -17.73 -15.81
C GLY A 205 8.57 -16.41 -16.48
N THR A 206 7.80 -16.00 -17.49
CA THR A 206 8.04 -14.77 -18.26
C THR A 206 7.32 -13.58 -17.64
N LYS A 207 8.04 -12.48 -17.43
CA LYS A 207 7.50 -11.23 -16.87
C LYS A 207 8.00 -9.99 -17.61
N ILE A 208 7.24 -8.91 -17.50
CA ILE A 208 7.70 -7.54 -17.73
C ILE A 208 8.06 -6.96 -16.36
N GLY A 209 9.26 -6.40 -16.21
CA GLY A 209 9.65 -5.64 -15.01
C GLY A 209 9.32 -4.16 -15.12
N SER A 210 9.58 -3.39 -14.07
CA SER A 210 9.67 -1.93 -14.22
C SER A 210 11.03 -1.54 -14.78
N SER A 211 11.16 -0.28 -15.20
CA SER A 211 12.44 0.35 -15.53
C SER A 211 12.64 1.61 -14.70
N ILE A 212 13.89 2.03 -14.49
CA ILE A 212 14.19 3.36 -13.92
C ILE A 212 14.23 4.46 -14.99
N PHE A 213 14.07 4.10 -16.27
CA PHE A 213 13.78 5.03 -17.34
C PHE A 213 12.26 5.26 -17.44
N ASP A 214 11.84 6.52 -17.54
CA ASP A 214 10.44 6.90 -17.76
C ASP A 214 10.05 6.86 -19.25
N GLU A 215 8.79 7.25 -19.53
CA GLU A 215 8.20 7.29 -20.89
C GLU A 215 8.96 8.20 -21.86
N SER A 216 9.73 9.17 -21.37
CA SER A 216 10.58 10.05 -22.20
C SER A 216 11.97 9.45 -22.48
N GLY A 217 12.32 8.34 -21.82
CA GLY A 217 13.67 7.77 -21.83
C GLY A 217 14.62 8.41 -20.82
N TYR A 218 14.13 9.27 -19.92
CA TYR A 218 14.94 9.92 -18.88
C TYR A 218 15.11 8.99 -17.67
N ARG A 219 16.33 8.97 -17.11
CA ARG A 219 16.77 8.04 -16.07
C ARG A 219 16.61 8.67 -14.69
N HIS A 220 15.76 8.05 -13.88
CA HIS A 220 15.70 8.26 -12.43
C HIS A 220 16.66 7.27 -11.75
N THR A 221 17.24 7.67 -10.63
CA THR A 221 18.38 7.01 -9.99
C THR A 221 18.21 6.99 -8.47
N ALA A 222 19.07 6.26 -7.76
CA ALA A 222 19.10 6.34 -6.30
C ALA A 222 19.36 7.78 -5.78
N ALA A 223 19.96 8.66 -6.59
CA ALA A 223 20.21 10.04 -6.22
C ALA A 223 18.91 10.84 -6.03
N ASP A 224 17.85 10.52 -6.78
CA ASP A 224 16.54 11.20 -6.71
C ASP A 224 15.79 10.91 -5.41
N LEU A 225 16.20 9.87 -4.67
CA LEU A 225 15.72 9.57 -3.32
C LEU A 225 16.22 10.59 -2.29
N LEU A 226 17.25 11.40 -2.59
CA LEU A 226 17.72 12.50 -1.74
C LEU A 226 16.74 13.69 -1.69
N GLU A 227 15.74 13.75 -2.57
CA GLU A 227 14.63 14.71 -2.47
C GLU A 227 13.82 14.53 -1.17
N TYR A 228 13.84 13.33 -0.57
CA TYR A 228 13.21 13.04 0.71
C TYR A 228 14.08 13.40 1.94
N ALA A 229 15.25 14.00 1.75
CA ALA A 229 16.17 14.34 2.86
C ALA A 229 15.79 15.66 3.55
N ASP A 230 16.07 15.76 4.86
CA ASP A 230 15.95 17.01 5.61
C ASP A 230 17.17 17.91 5.31
N GLU A 231 16.98 18.90 4.43
CA GLU A 231 18.02 19.84 4.00
C GLU A 231 18.70 20.63 5.14
N THR A 232 18.09 20.67 6.34
CA THR A 232 18.67 21.34 7.51
C THR A 232 19.65 20.47 8.29
N LYS A 233 19.63 19.15 8.07
CA LYS A 233 20.42 18.14 8.79
C LYS A 233 21.43 17.40 7.92
N ILE A 234 21.21 17.31 6.61
CA ILE A 234 22.13 16.67 5.67
C ILE A 234 23.19 17.65 5.11
N THR A 235 24.37 17.15 4.82
CA THR A 235 25.38 17.81 3.97
C THR A 235 25.92 16.78 3.00
N LEU A 236 26.03 17.13 1.72
CA LEU A 236 26.60 16.28 0.68
C LEU A 236 27.82 16.96 0.07
N TYR A 237 28.99 16.32 0.14
CA TYR A 237 30.17 16.71 -0.64
C TYR A 237 30.38 15.76 -1.82
N LEU A 238 30.36 16.35 -3.02
CA LEU A 238 30.74 15.75 -4.30
C LEU A 238 32.25 15.91 -4.53
N HIS A 239 32.83 15.06 -5.36
CA HIS A 239 34.28 14.97 -5.57
C HIS A 239 35.09 14.79 -4.26
N ALA A 240 34.46 14.16 -3.25
CA ALA A 240 35.02 13.88 -1.94
C ALA A 240 35.58 12.45 -1.89
N VAL A 241 36.87 12.31 -2.19
CA VAL A 241 37.53 11.01 -2.21
C VAL A 241 37.93 10.61 -0.80
N ALA A 242 37.14 9.75 -0.14
CA ALA A 242 37.51 9.17 1.16
C ALA A 242 38.78 8.32 1.03
N HIS A 243 39.76 8.57 1.91
CA HIS A 243 41.06 7.91 1.91
C HIS A 243 41.24 6.98 3.11
N GLN A 244 40.71 7.36 4.28
CA GLN A 244 40.93 6.60 5.52
C GLN A 244 39.82 6.86 6.55
N ILE A 245 39.32 5.80 7.19
CA ILE A 245 38.57 5.88 8.44
C ILE A 245 39.57 6.02 9.60
N LEU A 246 39.28 6.91 10.54
CA LEU A 246 40.12 7.20 11.69
C LEU A 246 39.62 6.46 12.93
N PHE A 247 40.52 5.75 13.60
CA PHE A 247 40.23 4.93 14.78
C PHE A 247 40.92 5.42 16.05
N GLU A 248 40.22 5.36 17.16
CA GLU A 248 40.81 5.54 18.49
C GLU A 248 41.78 4.38 18.76
N ARG A 249 42.96 4.66 19.32
CA ARG A 249 43.94 3.62 19.66
C ARG A 249 43.38 2.78 20.82
N PRO A 250 43.09 1.49 20.65
CA PRO A 250 42.49 0.69 21.70
C PRO A 250 43.45 0.49 22.88
N SER A 251 42.93 0.51 24.10
CA SER A 251 43.64 -0.06 25.25
C SER A 251 43.75 -1.57 25.08
N LEU A 252 44.69 -2.21 25.77
CA LEU A 252 44.90 -3.66 25.68
C LEU A 252 43.61 -4.44 26.01
N GLY A 253 43.00 -5.07 25.01
CA GLY A 253 41.73 -5.82 25.15
C GLY A 253 40.45 -5.03 24.84
N GLN A 254 40.54 -3.78 24.37
CA GLN A 254 39.39 -3.03 23.82
C GLN A 254 39.32 -3.15 22.29
N LYS A 255 38.10 -2.99 21.73
CA LYS A 255 37.92 -2.82 20.29
C LYS A 255 38.43 -1.43 19.84
N PRO A 256 38.90 -1.27 18.60
CA PRO A 256 39.01 0.04 17.97
C PRO A 256 37.62 0.64 17.74
N ARG A 257 37.43 1.93 18.06
CA ARG A 257 36.23 2.71 17.73
C ARG A 257 36.52 3.69 16.61
N ALA A 258 35.67 3.74 15.59
CA ALA A 258 35.76 4.73 14.52
C ALA A 258 35.26 6.10 15.03
N TYR A 259 35.95 7.19 14.68
CA TYR A 259 35.59 8.54 15.17
C TYR A 259 35.61 9.63 14.10
N GLY A 260 36.13 9.36 12.90
CA GLY A 260 36.15 10.31 11.79
C GLY A 260 36.60 9.71 10.47
N VAL A 261 36.56 10.52 9.42
CA VAL A 261 36.91 10.15 8.04
C VAL A 261 37.81 11.22 7.46
N PHE A 262 38.99 10.81 6.98
CA PHE A 262 39.86 11.65 6.17
C PHE A 262 39.54 11.46 4.68
N PHE A 263 39.29 12.57 3.99
CA PHE A 263 39.00 12.62 2.55
C PHE A 263 39.78 13.73 1.85
N ARG A 264 39.80 13.72 0.52
CA ARG A 264 40.37 14.80 -0.30
C ARG A 264 39.36 15.40 -1.26
N ASP A 265 39.56 16.68 -1.58
CA ASP A 265 38.86 17.37 -2.67
C ASP A 265 39.51 17.08 -4.04
N SER A 266 38.89 17.59 -5.10
CA SER A 266 39.37 17.52 -6.49
C SER A 266 40.70 18.26 -6.76
N ARG A 267 41.23 19.01 -5.79
CA ARG A 267 42.56 19.66 -5.83
C ARG A 267 43.60 18.89 -5.00
N GLY A 268 43.22 17.79 -4.35
CA GLY A 268 44.07 17.02 -3.44
C GLY A 268 44.22 17.61 -2.03
N VAL A 269 43.48 18.67 -1.69
CA VAL A 269 43.45 19.23 -0.32
C VAL A 269 42.84 18.20 0.62
N GLY A 270 43.41 18.06 1.82
CA GLY A 270 42.94 17.10 2.83
C GLY A 270 41.92 17.70 3.78
N HIS A 271 40.86 16.96 4.05
CA HIS A 271 39.74 17.33 4.92
C HIS A 271 39.41 16.17 5.87
N THR A 272 38.99 16.50 7.10
CA THR A 272 38.55 15.49 8.09
C THR A 272 37.16 15.83 8.60
N ALA A 273 36.22 14.89 8.49
CA ALA A 273 34.94 14.92 9.18
C ALA A 273 34.99 14.03 10.43
N PHE A 274 34.24 14.38 11.47
CA PHE A 274 34.22 13.64 12.73
C PHE A 274 32.79 13.29 13.17
N LEU A 275 32.65 12.24 13.98
CA LEU A 275 31.39 11.96 14.67
C LEU A 275 31.15 12.98 15.80
N ASN A 276 29.91 13.18 16.25
CA ASN A 276 29.60 14.01 17.41
C ASN A 276 30.11 13.36 18.71
N GLY A 277 30.09 12.03 18.79
CA GLY A 277 30.58 11.22 19.91
C GLY A 277 29.50 10.60 20.79
N GLY A 278 28.23 10.63 20.36
CA GLY A 278 27.13 9.94 21.00
C GLY A 278 27.22 8.41 20.87
N PRO A 279 26.35 7.68 21.61
CA PRO A 279 26.40 6.22 21.68
C PRO A 279 26.00 5.53 20.37
N ASN A 280 25.15 6.17 19.56
CA ASN A 280 24.60 5.66 18.31
C ASN A 280 25.26 6.30 17.07
N ASP A 281 26.29 7.15 17.27
CA ASP A 281 26.98 7.84 16.18
C ASP A 281 27.89 6.85 15.46
N GLU A 282 27.74 6.70 14.14
CA GLU A 282 28.46 5.70 13.35
C GLU A 282 28.90 6.19 11.97
N ILE A 283 30.01 5.64 11.49
CA ILE A 283 30.45 5.74 10.10
C ILE A 283 29.86 4.56 9.32
N ILE A 284 29.28 4.81 8.16
CA ILE A 284 28.66 3.77 7.33
C ILE A 284 29.29 3.76 5.93
N LEU A 285 29.80 2.61 5.51
CA LEU A 285 30.29 2.40 4.16
C LEU A 285 29.14 1.97 3.24
N SER A 286 28.92 2.75 2.18
CA SER A 286 28.02 2.44 1.06
C SER A 286 28.76 2.62 -0.29
N ALA A 287 30.07 2.40 -0.30
CA ALA A 287 30.97 2.58 -1.44
C ALA A 287 30.95 1.40 -2.45
N GLY A 288 30.09 0.40 -2.20
CA GLY A 288 29.82 -0.73 -3.09
C GLY A 288 30.79 -1.90 -2.92
N ALA A 289 30.44 -3.03 -3.55
CA ALA A 289 31.19 -4.29 -3.57
C ALA A 289 32.71 -4.15 -3.81
N ILE A 290 33.14 -3.11 -4.54
CA ILE A 290 34.56 -2.83 -4.79
C ILE A 290 35.13 -1.81 -3.79
N GLY A 291 34.39 -0.72 -3.52
CA GLY A 291 34.89 0.42 -2.73
C GLY A 291 34.91 0.19 -1.22
N SER A 292 33.93 -0.53 -0.67
CA SER A 292 33.82 -0.77 0.78
C SER A 292 34.93 -1.70 1.31
N PRO A 293 35.22 -2.89 0.75
CA PRO A 293 36.37 -3.69 1.17
C PRO A 293 37.72 -3.00 0.86
N GLN A 294 37.82 -2.23 -0.24
CA GLN A 294 38.99 -1.41 -0.54
C GLN A 294 39.26 -0.40 0.58
N LEU A 295 38.25 0.36 1.01
CA LEU A 295 38.41 1.39 2.04
C LEU A 295 38.60 0.82 3.46
N LEU A 296 38.01 -0.35 3.79
CA LEU A 296 38.34 -1.06 5.03
C LEU A 296 39.83 -1.40 5.09
N MET A 297 40.38 -1.98 4.02
CA MET A 297 41.80 -2.32 3.96
C MET A 297 42.70 -1.09 3.99
N LEU A 298 42.38 -0.02 3.23
CA LEU A 298 43.11 1.25 3.29
C LEU A 298 43.08 1.89 4.69
N SER A 299 42.05 1.59 5.49
CA SER A 299 41.90 2.05 6.87
C SER A 299 42.47 1.09 7.91
N GLY A 300 43.16 0.02 7.49
CA GLY A 300 43.84 -0.92 8.40
C GLY A 300 42.98 -2.09 8.91
N ILE A 301 41.79 -2.33 8.34
CA ILE A 301 40.93 -3.47 8.66
C ILE A 301 40.97 -4.47 7.50
N GLY A 302 41.57 -5.63 7.70
CA GLY A 302 41.72 -6.64 6.65
C GLY A 302 42.80 -7.69 6.96
N PRO A 303 43.16 -8.55 6.00
CA PRO A 303 44.18 -9.59 6.19
C PRO A 303 45.54 -8.98 6.54
N SER A 304 46.04 -9.19 7.76
CA SER A 304 47.12 -8.35 8.29
C SER A 304 48.44 -8.42 7.50
N ASP A 305 48.77 -9.56 6.87
CA ASP A 305 49.97 -9.68 6.04
C ASP A 305 49.86 -8.92 4.70
N HIS A 306 48.66 -8.82 4.12
CA HIS A 306 48.41 -7.99 2.92
C HIS A 306 48.56 -6.50 3.23
N LEU A 307 48.06 -6.08 4.40
CA LEU A 307 48.20 -4.71 4.90
C LEU A 307 49.67 -4.35 5.17
N LYS A 308 50.43 -5.24 5.85
CA LYS A 308 51.87 -5.08 6.09
C LYS A 308 52.64 -4.98 4.77
N ALA A 309 52.33 -5.81 3.77
CA ALA A 309 52.99 -5.78 2.46
C ALA A 309 52.82 -4.42 1.74
N HIS A 310 51.68 -3.75 1.93
CA HIS A 310 51.43 -2.41 1.40
C HIS A 310 51.96 -1.28 2.29
N GLY A 311 52.48 -1.58 3.48
CA GLY A 311 52.85 -0.57 4.47
C GLY A 311 51.63 0.22 4.95
N ILE A 312 50.61 -0.50 5.42
CA ILE A 312 49.41 0.01 6.08
C ILE A 312 49.44 -0.50 7.54
N ASP A 313 49.20 0.39 8.50
CA ASP A 313 49.11 0.02 9.92
C ASP A 313 47.86 -0.84 10.16
N VAL A 314 48.04 -1.99 10.82
CA VAL A 314 46.95 -2.93 11.09
C VAL A 314 46.18 -2.48 12.33
N ILE A 315 44.93 -2.08 12.14
CA ILE A 315 43.96 -1.74 13.19
C ILE A 315 43.22 -3.00 13.66
N LEU A 316 42.82 -3.86 12.71
CA LEU A 316 42.19 -5.15 12.98
C LEU A 316 42.57 -6.16 11.90
N ASP A 317 43.08 -7.33 12.31
CA ASP A 317 43.28 -8.46 11.41
C ASP A 317 41.94 -9.15 11.14
N GLN A 318 41.32 -8.79 10.01
CA GLN A 318 40.04 -9.34 9.57
C GLN A 318 40.21 -10.02 8.22
N GLN A 319 40.60 -11.30 8.28
CA GLN A 319 40.99 -12.12 7.11
C GLN A 319 39.89 -12.26 6.05
N MET A 320 38.63 -11.99 6.39
CA MET A 320 37.50 -12.09 5.46
C MET A 320 37.24 -10.82 4.62
N VAL A 321 37.89 -9.68 4.91
CA VAL A 321 37.74 -8.48 4.06
C VAL A 321 38.26 -8.77 2.65
N GLY A 322 37.45 -8.46 1.64
CA GLY A 322 37.73 -8.73 0.24
C GLY A 322 37.57 -10.20 -0.16
N GLN A 323 37.16 -11.11 0.73
CA GLN A 323 36.97 -12.52 0.38
C GLN A 323 35.55 -12.82 -0.13
N GLY A 324 35.38 -13.88 -0.91
CA GLY A 324 34.07 -14.32 -1.42
C GLY A 324 33.46 -13.38 -2.48
N MET A 325 34.30 -12.66 -3.22
CA MET A 325 33.86 -11.81 -4.34
C MET A 325 33.17 -12.68 -5.40
N SER A 326 31.97 -12.29 -5.81
CA SER A 326 31.16 -13.06 -6.75
C SER A 326 30.60 -12.12 -7.82
N ASP A 327 30.52 -12.56 -9.08
CA ASP A 327 29.80 -11.86 -10.14
C ASP A 327 29.04 -12.86 -10.98
N ASN A 328 27.81 -12.53 -11.36
CA ASN A 328 26.95 -13.43 -12.12
C ASN A 328 27.48 -13.54 -13.55
N PRO A 329 27.86 -14.75 -14.01
CA PRO A 329 28.16 -14.97 -15.42
C PRO A 329 27.02 -14.50 -16.31
N MET A 330 27.39 -13.86 -17.41
CA MET A 330 26.49 -13.57 -18.52
C MET A 330 27.09 -14.08 -19.83
N ASN A 331 26.26 -14.79 -20.58
CA ASN A 331 26.53 -15.26 -21.92
C ASN A 331 25.32 -14.94 -22.82
N GLY A 332 25.53 -14.83 -24.13
CA GLY A 332 24.44 -14.42 -25.01
C GLY A 332 24.87 -14.24 -26.46
N ILE A 333 23.97 -13.67 -27.24
CA ILE A 333 24.07 -13.50 -28.69
C ILE A 333 23.52 -12.16 -29.16
N VAL A 334 24.16 -11.62 -30.20
CA VAL A 334 23.63 -10.54 -31.03
C VAL A 334 22.83 -11.16 -32.17
N VAL A 335 21.61 -10.67 -32.42
CA VAL A 335 20.72 -11.09 -33.51
C VAL A 335 20.62 -9.94 -34.53
N PRO A 336 21.38 -9.98 -35.64
CA PRO A 336 21.35 -8.92 -36.66
C PRO A 336 19.99 -8.92 -37.37
N SER A 337 19.34 -7.74 -37.49
CA SER A 337 17.94 -7.71 -37.92
C SER A 337 17.69 -7.29 -39.37
N VAL A 338 16.72 -7.95 -40.02
CA VAL A 338 16.14 -7.54 -41.32
C VAL A 338 15.16 -6.36 -41.20
N ARG A 339 14.76 -5.99 -39.98
CA ARG A 339 13.81 -4.90 -39.71
C ARG A 339 14.47 -3.86 -38.80
N PRO A 340 14.05 -2.59 -38.85
CA PRO A 340 14.45 -1.62 -37.84
C PRO A 340 14.03 -2.11 -36.45
N VAL A 341 14.93 -2.03 -35.49
CA VAL A 341 14.65 -2.28 -34.07
C VAL A 341 14.81 -0.99 -33.29
N GLU A 342 13.89 -0.77 -32.35
CA GLU A 342 13.95 0.32 -31.38
C GLU A 342 15.17 0.19 -30.47
N THR A 343 15.56 1.29 -29.83
CA THR A 343 16.54 1.24 -28.72
C THR A 343 15.81 0.82 -27.46
N SER A 344 16.02 -0.42 -27.01
CA SER A 344 15.52 -0.91 -25.72
C SER A 344 16.65 -1.49 -24.87
N LEU A 345 16.56 -1.26 -23.57
CA LEU A 345 17.30 -2.02 -22.57
C LEU A 345 16.35 -3.07 -21.97
N VAL A 346 16.77 -3.79 -20.94
CA VAL A 346 15.97 -4.91 -20.41
C VAL A 346 14.62 -4.41 -19.87
N GLN A 347 13.54 -4.94 -20.45
CA GLN A 347 12.15 -4.74 -20.01
C GLN A 347 11.46 -6.08 -19.71
N VAL A 348 11.81 -7.10 -20.48
CA VAL A 348 11.30 -8.47 -20.40
C VAL A 348 12.36 -9.40 -19.83
N VAL A 349 11.96 -10.34 -18.97
CA VAL A 349 12.81 -11.45 -18.54
C VAL A 349 12.02 -12.75 -18.42
N GLY A 350 12.64 -13.87 -18.81
CA GLY A 350 12.19 -15.22 -18.51
C GLY A 350 13.01 -15.85 -17.39
N ILE A 351 12.39 -16.19 -16.26
CA ILE A 351 13.06 -16.74 -15.06
C ILE A 351 12.83 -18.25 -15.00
N THR A 352 13.91 -19.06 -15.04
CA THR A 352 13.82 -20.53 -15.07
C THR A 352 14.07 -21.19 -13.70
N ASP A 353 13.48 -22.38 -13.48
CA ASP A 353 13.68 -23.16 -12.25
C ASP A 353 15.14 -23.57 -11.99
N PHE A 354 15.89 -23.84 -13.06
CA PHE A 354 17.28 -24.24 -12.93
C PHE A 354 18.21 -23.09 -12.51
N GLY A 355 17.72 -21.85 -12.58
CA GLY A 355 18.44 -20.66 -12.12
C GLY A 355 19.27 -20.00 -13.22
N SER A 356 18.68 -19.80 -14.39
CA SER A 356 19.16 -18.83 -15.39
C SER A 356 18.01 -17.86 -15.72
N TYR A 357 18.32 -16.59 -15.94
CA TYR A 357 17.34 -15.57 -16.32
C TYR A 357 17.64 -15.05 -17.72
N ILE A 358 16.68 -15.17 -18.63
CA ILE A 358 16.84 -14.83 -20.05
C ILE A 358 16.32 -13.40 -20.28
N GLU A 359 17.24 -12.49 -20.59
CA GLU A 359 17.03 -11.04 -20.73
C GLU A 359 17.34 -10.59 -22.18
N ALA A 360 16.89 -9.39 -22.56
CA ALA A 360 17.03 -8.87 -23.92
C ALA A 360 17.23 -7.35 -24.00
N GLY A 361 17.82 -6.88 -25.09
CA GLY A 361 17.97 -5.46 -25.44
C GLY A 361 18.16 -5.25 -26.94
N SER A 362 17.85 -4.07 -27.48
CA SER A 362 17.86 -3.76 -28.92
C SER A 362 18.41 -2.37 -29.23
N GLY A 363 18.74 -2.14 -30.50
CA GLY A 363 19.23 -0.84 -31.00
C GLY A 363 20.75 -0.67 -30.99
N MET A 364 21.51 -1.75 -30.73
CA MET A 364 22.96 -1.75 -30.92
C MET A 364 23.33 -1.77 -32.41
N TYR A 365 24.39 -1.03 -32.78
CA TYR A 365 24.97 -1.04 -34.12
C TYR A 365 26.17 -1.98 -34.17
N LEU A 366 26.18 -2.93 -35.11
CA LEU A 366 27.32 -3.82 -35.31
C LEU A 366 28.51 -3.11 -35.97
N SER A 367 29.71 -3.34 -35.45
CA SER A 367 30.94 -2.78 -36.03
C SER A 367 31.29 -3.44 -37.38
N PRO A 368 32.00 -2.75 -38.30
CA PRO A 368 32.44 -3.35 -39.57
C PRO A 368 33.25 -4.65 -39.43
N LYS A 369 34.00 -4.83 -38.32
CA LYS A 369 34.72 -6.08 -38.05
C LYS A 369 33.79 -7.24 -37.66
N ALA A 370 32.72 -6.96 -36.91
CA ALA A 370 31.71 -7.97 -36.59
C ALA A 370 30.88 -8.35 -37.83
N LEU A 371 30.56 -7.38 -38.69
CA LEU A 371 29.94 -7.63 -40.00
C LEU A 371 30.85 -8.46 -40.92
N GLN A 372 32.16 -8.23 -40.89
CA GLN A 372 33.13 -9.04 -41.65
C GLN A 372 33.21 -10.49 -41.16
N ALA A 373 32.99 -10.76 -39.87
CA ALA A 373 32.95 -12.11 -39.31
C ALA A 373 31.76 -12.95 -39.80
N LEU A 374 30.63 -12.32 -40.15
CA LEU A 374 29.49 -12.99 -40.77
C LEU A 374 29.77 -13.49 -42.21
N ASN A 375 30.93 -13.14 -42.78
CA ASN A 375 31.51 -13.75 -43.99
C ASN A 375 30.57 -13.80 -45.22
N GLN A 376 29.66 -12.83 -45.35
CA GLN A 376 28.68 -12.75 -46.43
C GLN A 376 28.73 -11.39 -47.15
N ALA A 377 28.77 -11.43 -48.49
CA ALA A 377 28.95 -10.26 -49.36
C ALA A 377 27.72 -9.35 -49.52
N PHE A 378 26.72 -9.46 -48.65
CA PHE A 378 25.42 -8.79 -48.79
C PHE A 378 25.28 -7.49 -47.97
N PHE A 379 26.11 -7.28 -46.94
CA PHE A 379 26.03 -6.10 -46.08
C PHE A 379 26.76 -4.90 -46.69
N GLN A 380 26.06 -4.12 -47.54
CA GLN A 380 26.56 -2.85 -48.08
C GLN A 380 26.37 -1.66 -47.11
N ASP A 381 25.47 -1.76 -46.14
CA ASP A 381 25.27 -0.74 -45.12
C ASP A 381 26.21 -0.96 -43.92
N THR A 382 26.71 0.14 -43.35
CA THR A 382 27.67 0.17 -42.24
C THR A 382 27.00 0.32 -40.87
N LYS A 383 25.65 0.38 -40.82
CA LYS A 383 24.86 0.55 -39.59
C LYS A 383 23.77 -0.50 -39.42
N LEU A 384 24.12 -1.77 -39.51
CA LEU A 384 23.20 -2.86 -39.21
C LEU A 384 22.78 -2.81 -37.73
N GLN A 385 21.48 -2.66 -37.48
CA GLN A 385 20.89 -2.74 -36.15
C GLN A 385 20.72 -4.20 -35.71
N ALA A 386 20.81 -4.46 -34.42
CA ALA A 386 20.61 -5.78 -33.85
C ALA A 386 19.77 -5.76 -32.57
N GLY A 387 18.98 -6.83 -32.41
CA GLY A 387 18.47 -7.28 -31.12
C GLY A 387 19.52 -8.14 -30.41
N ASN A 388 19.34 -8.40 -29.13
CA ASN A 388 20.25 -9.20 -28.31
C ASN A 388 19.43 -10.05 -27.33
N LEU A 389 19.93 -11.26 -27.07
CA LEU A 389 19.41 -12.21 -26.09
C LEU A 389 20.58 -12.70 -25.25
N PHE A 390 20.45 -12.64 -23.93
CA PHE A 390 21.50 -13.05 -23.01
C PHE A 390 20.91 -13.69 -21.75
N GLU A 391 21.70 -14.53 -21.10
CA GLU A 391 21.32 -15.28 -19.91
C GLU A 391 22.17 -14.83 -18.72
N LYS A 392 21.55 -14.71 -17.54
CA LYS A 392 22.22 -14.47 -16.26
C LYS A 392 22.14 -15.73 -15.41
N VAL A 393 23.28 -16.29 -15.00
CA VAL A 393 23.34 -17.41 -14.04
C VAL A 393 23.02 -16.95 -12.61
N LYS A 394 22.07 -17.62 -11.93
CA LYS A 394 21.72 -17.40 -10.51
C LYS A 394 22.84 -17.86 -9.57
N GLY A 395 23.02 -17.15 -8.46
CA GLY A 395 24.14 -17.33 -7.52
C GLY A 395 25.14 -16.19 -7.72
N PRO A 396 26.38 -16.48 -8.19
CA PRO A 396 26.93 -17.79 -8.58
C PRO A 396 27.44 -18.62 -7.40
N PHE A 397 27.81 -19.89 -7.65
CA PHE A 397 28.59 -20.69 -6.69
C PHE A 397 30.10 -20.40 -6.75
N SER A 398 30.60 -19.95 -7.90
CA SER A 398 31.98 -19.53 -8.11
C SER A 398 32.28 -18.24 -7.35
N GLN A 399 33.26 -18.28 -6.44
CA GLN A 399 33.71 -17.11 -5.67
C GLN A 399 35.24 -16.91 -5.79
N GLY A 400 35.68 -15.67 -5.64
CA GLY A 400 37.09 -15.28 -5.54
C GLY A 400 37.35 -14.22 -4.47
N HIS A 401 38.17 -13.22 -4.79
CA HIS A 401 38.72 -12.26 -3.82
C HIS A 401 39.04 -10.90 -4.45
N LEU A 402 39.23 -9.89 -3.60
CA LEU A 402 39.65 -8.53 -3.91
C LEU A 402 40.88 -8.18 -3.07
N GLU A 403 41.93 -7.72 -3.73
CA GLU A 403 43.22 -7.34 -3.13
C GLU A 403 43.51 -5.86 -3.43
N LEU A 404 44.10 -5.12 -2.48
CA LEU A 404 44.71 -3.84 -2.81
C LEU A 404 45.89 -4.05 -3.78
N GLU A 405 45.96 -3.22 -4.83
CA GLU A 405 47.11 -3.08 -5.73
C GLU A 405 47.81 -1.71 -5.55
N SER A 406 47.09 -0.72 -5.00
CA SER A 406 47.57 0.63 -4.71
C SER A 406 47.03 1.12 -3.37
N LYS A 407 47.68 2.16 -2.81
CA LYS A 407 47.17 2.93 -1.66
C LYS A 407 46.36 4.16 -2.06
N ASP A 408 46.18 4.41 -3.36
CA ASP A 408 45.27 5.44 -3.86
C ASP A 408 43.84 4.87 -3.97
N PRO A 409 42.84 5.44 -3.27
CA PRO A 409 41.43 5.01 -3.37
C PRO A 409 40.76 5.32 -4.72
N ASN A 410 41.37 6.14 -5.58
CA ASN A 410 40.88 6.36 -6.94
C ASN A 410 41.15 5.16 -7.83
N GLU A 411 42.27 4.46 -7.62
CA GLU A 411 42.62 3.27 -8.39
C GLU A 411 41.65 2.12 -8.11
N ASN A 412 41.56 1.19 -9.06
CA ASN A 412 40.80 -0.05 -8.87
C ASN A 412 41.65 -1.06 -8.07
N PRO A 413 41.08 -1.80 -7.11
CA PRO A 413 41.74 -2.96 -6.54
C PRO A 413 41.75 -4.11 -7.55
N ARG A 414 42.63 -5.08 -7.33
CA ARG A 414 42.74 -6.30 -8.13
C ARG A 414 41.63 -7.27 -7.71
N VAL A 415 40.79 -7.72 -8.64
CA VAL A 415 39.60 -8.56 -8.33
C VAL A 415 39.62 -9.85 -9.15
N THR A 416 39.35 -10.97 -8.48
CA THR A 416 39.19 -12.31 -9.06
C THR A 416 37.79 -12.81 -8.75
N PHE A 417 37.04 -13.28 -9.75
CA PHE A 417 35.69 -13.87 -9.54
C PHE A 417 35.65 -15.40 -9.72
N ASN A 418 36.62 -15.97 -10.43
CA ASN A 418 36.69 -17.39 -10.80
C ASN A 418 35.50 -17.90 -11.65
N TYR A 419 35.04 -17.15 -12.66
CA TYR A 419 33.90 -17.53 -13.52
C TYR A 419 33.98 -18.99 -14.00
N PHE A 420 32.91 -19.76 -13.74
CA PHE A 420 32.76 -21.19 -14.09
C PHE A 420 33.78 -22.15 -13.44
N LYS A 421 34.37 -21.77 -12.29
CA LYS A 421 35.18 -22.68 -11.46
C LYS A 421 34.33 -23.73 -10.74
N ASP A 422 33.08 -23.39 -10.40
CA ASP A 422 32.07 -24.38 -10.03
C ASP A 422 31.28 -24.82 -11.26
N SER A 423 31.19 -26.13 -11.50
CA SER A 423 30.55 -26.68 -12.70
C SER A 423 29.04 -26.41 -12.76
N ARG A 424 28.39 -26.12 -11.63
CA ARG A 424 26.94 -25.82 -11.58
C ARG A 424 26.61 -24.47 -12.21
N ASP A 425 27.53 -23.51 -12.16
CA ASP A 425 27.37 -22.23 -12.85
C ASP A 425 27.46 -22.43 -14.38
N LEU A 426 28.36 -23.31 -14.82
CA LEU A 426 28.54 -23.65 -16.23
C LEU A 426 27.35 -24.44 -16.79
N GLU A 427 26.85 -25.41 -16.03
CA GLU A 427 25.63 -26.16 -16.36
C GLU A 427 24.43 -25.22 -16.55
N ARG A 428 24.25 -24.23 -15.65
CA ARG A 428 23.22 -23.19 -15.79
C ARG A 428 23.39 -22.35 -17.04
N CYS A 429 24.61 -21.92 -17.39
CA CYS A 429 24.86 -21.18 -18.63
C CYS A 429 24.48 -22.01 -19.87
N VAL A 430 24.87 -23.29 -19.92
CA VAL A 430 24.50 -24.19 -21.03
C VAL A 430 22.97 -24.34 -21.14
N GLN A 431 22.29 -24.54 -20.01
CA GLN A 431 20.82 -24.63 -19.98
C GLN A 431 20.14 -23.30 -20.36
N GLY A 432 20.72 -22.15 -20.00
CA GLY A 432 20.26 -20.82 -20.41
C GLY A 432 20.41 -20.59 -21.92
N MET A 433 21.57 -20.94 -22.48
CA MET A 433 21.84 -20.87 -23.92
C MET A 433 20.94 -21.82 -24.74
N GLU A 434 20.56 -22.98 -24.19
CA GLU A 434 19.54 -23.87 -24.77
C GLU A 434 18.14 -23.25 -24.80
N VAL A 435 17.75 -22.45 -23.80
CA VAL A 435 16.51 -21.65 -23.86
C VAL A 435 16.63 -20.53 -24.88
N ILE A 436 17.78 -19.84 -24.96
CA ILE A 436 18.03 -18.81 -25.98
C ILE A 436 17.94 -19.40 -27.39
N ARG A 437 18.41 -20.62 -27.66
CA ARG A 437 18.22 -21.28 -28.96
C ARG A 437 16.73 -21.34 -29.34
N LYS A 438 15.89 -21.84 -28.43
CA LYS A 438 14.43 -21.92 -28.66
C LYS A 438 13.81 -20.55 -28.90
N VAL A 439 14.19 -19.52 -28.14
CA VAL A 439 13.71 -18.14 -28.35
C VAL A 439 14.14 -17.62 -29.73
N VAL A 440 15.37 -17.90 -30.19
CA VAL A 440 15.86 -17.55 -31.53
C VAL A 440 15.15 -18.31 -32.66
N GLU A 441 14.63 -19.50 -32.37
CA GLU A 441 13.94 -20.37 -33.34
C GLU A 441 12.42 -20.18 -33.35
N SER A 442 11.86 -19.52 -32.33
CA SER A 442 10.44 -19.19 -32.20
C SER A 442 9.89 -18.31 -33.34
N GLU A 443 8.60 -18.43 -33.63
CA GLU A 443 7.95 -17.66 -34.71
C GLU A 443 8.07 -16.13 -34.50
N PRO A 444 7.79 -15.56 -33.31
CA PRO A 444 7.85 -14.12 -33.09
C PRO A 444 9.24 -13.50 -33.35
N VAL A 445 10.31 -14.21 -32.98
CA VAL A 445 11.70 -13.75 -33.18
C VAL A 445 12.19 -14.05 -34.59
N SER A 446 11.66 -15.08 -35.26
CA SER A 446 11.99 -15.41 -36.66
C SER A 446 11.77 -14.21 -37.60
N ALA A 447 10.72 -13.42 -37.36
CA ALA A 447 10.35 -12.23 -38.13
C ALA A 447 11.37 -11.09 -38.09
N PHE A 448 12.41 -11.19 -37.25
CA PHE A 448 13.52 -10.25 -37.15
C PHE A 448 14.82 -10.78 -37.76
N LYS A 449 14.97 -12.08 -38.00
CA LYS A 449 16.22 -12.71 -38.45
C LYS A 449 16.36 -12.68 -39.98
N TYR A 450 17.60 -12.75 -40.47
CA TYR A 450 17.84 -13.09 -41.87
C TYR A 450 17.52 -14.58 -42.11
N PRO A 451 16.94 -14.97 -43.28
CA PRO A 451 16.52 -16.36 -43.53
C PRO A 451 17.62 -17.43 -43.49
N PHE A 452 18.90 -17.01 -43.51
CA PHE A 452 20.08 -17.88 -43.43
C PHE A 452 20.74 -17.89 -42.04
N THR A 453 20.19 -17.19 -41.04
CA THR A 453 20.75 -17.10 -39.70
C THR A 453 20.32 -18.28 -38.82
N THR A 454 21.20 -19.28 -38.70
CA THR A 454 21.08 -20.36 -37.71
C THR A 454 21.63 -19.92 -36.35
N PHE A 455 21.31 -20.66 -35.28
CA PHE A 455 21.83 -20.37 -33.95
C PHE A 455 23.36 -20.47 -33.90
N GLU A 456 23.95 -21.47 -34.56
CA GLU A 456 25.40 -21.67 -34.66
C GLU A 456 26.09 -20.48 -35.29
N SER A 457 25.51 -19.90 -36.35
CA SER A 457 26.05 -18.68 -37.00
C SER A 457 26.06 -17.45 -36.08
N LEU A 458 25.21 -17.43 -35.05
CA LEU A 458 25.22 -16.38 -34.01
C LEU A 458 26.24 -16.69 -32.91
N LEU A 459 26.46 -17.96 -32.58
CA LEU A 459 27.58 -18.36 -31.71
C LEU A 459 28.94 -18.02 -32.36
N ASP A 460 29.11 -18.30 -33.67
CA ASP A 460 30.30 -17.91 -34.44
C ASP A 460 30.54 -16.39 -34.39
N LEU A 461 29.49 -15.59 -34.61
CA LEU A 461 29.56 -14.13 -34.50
C LEU A 461 30.05 -13.69 -33.11
N MET A 462 29.53 -14.28 -32.02
CA MET A 462 29.93 -13.94 -30.66
C MET A 462 31.35 -14.40 -30.31
N VAL A 463 31.79 -15.56 -30.83
CA VAL A 463 33.18 -16.01 -30.71
C VAL A 463 34.13 -15.05 -31.45
N ALA A 464 33.70 -14.45 -32.55
CA ALA A 464 34.48 -13.43 -33.27
C ALA A 464 34.49 -12.04 -32.57
N ILE A 465 33.49 -11.70 -31.75
CA ILE A 465 33.44 -10.41 -31.02
C ILE A 465 34.35 -10.46 -29.77
N PRO A 466 35.19 -9.44 -29.52
CA PRO A 466 36.04 -9.35 -28.33
C PRO A 466 35.23 -8.86 -27.10
N VAL A 467 34.31 -9.70 -26.61
CA VAL A 467 33.48 -9.42 -25.42
C VAL A 467 34.25 -9.47 -24.09
N ASN A 468 35.42 -10.11 -24.09
CA ASN A 468 36.32 -10.25 -22.95
C ASN A 468 37.78 -10.32 -23.46
N LEU A 469 38.74 -10.43 -22.54
CA LEU A 469 40.17 -10.59 -22.81
C LEU A 469 40.67 -12.03 -22.51
N ARG A 470 39.76 -13.02 -22.47
CA ARG A 470 40.11 -14.42 -22.19
C ARG A 470 40.78 -15.08 -23.41
N PRO A 471 41.77 -15.96 -23.22
CA PRO A 471 42.27 -16.80 -24.31
C PRO A 471 41.16 -17.75 -24.79
N LYS A 472 40.63 -17.50 -25.99
CA LYS A 472 39.63 -18.37 -26.62
C LYS A 472 40.31 -19.64 -27.17
N LEU A 473 39.73 -20.81 -26.94
CA LEU A 473 40.30 -22.08 -27.37
C LEU A 473 39.91 -22.46 -28.79
N PHE A 474 38.83 -21.88 -29.33
CA PHE A 474 38.37 -22.12 -30.70
C PHE A 474 38.06 -20.82 -31.46
N THR A 475 38.11 -20.89 -32.79
CA THR A 475 37.76 -19.79 -33.71
C THR A 475 36.44 -20.03 -34.44
N SER A 476 35.65 -21.03 -34.03
CA SER A 476 34.36 -21.39 -34.62
C SER A 476 33.47 -22.15 -33.61
N ALA A 477 32.15 -22.04 -33.78
CA ALA A 477 31.11 -22.64 -32.94
C ALA A 477 30.98 -24.18 -33.08
N THR A 478 32.01 -24.84 -33.61
CA THR A 478 32.15 -26.30 -33.68
C THR A 478 32.57 -26.94 -32.36
N GLY A 479 32.66 -26.17 -31.27
CA GLY A 479 32.85 -26.64 -29.89
C GLY A 479 31.51 -26.89 -29.16
N SER A 480 31.55 -27.34 -27.91
CA SER A 480 30.34 -27.49 -27.09
C SER A 480 29.86 -26.13 -26.55
N LEU A 481 28.59 -26.06 -26.14
CA LEU A 481 28.04 -24.88 -25.45
C LEU A 481 28.81 -24.55 -24.16
N GLU A 482 29.41 -25.56 -23.50
CA GLU A 482 30.26 -25.35 -22.32
C GLU A 482 31.48 -24.48 -22.68
N GLN A 483 32.15 -24.79 -23.79
CA GLN A 483 33.28 -23.99 -24.25
C GLN A 483 32.83 -22.62 -24.79
N PHE A 484 31.65 -22.53 -25.42
CA PHE A 484 31.06 -21.24 -25.78
C PHE A 484 30.84 -20.37 -24.54
N CYS A 485 30.26 -20.91 -23.47
CA CYS A 485 30.11 -20.25 -22.18
C CYS A 485 31.48 -19.74 -21.69
N ILE A 486 32.47 -20.62 -21.58
CA ILE A 486 33.82 -20.32 -21.08
C ILE A 486 34.57 -19.26 -21.91
N ASP A 487 34.46 -19.29 -23.24
CA ASP A 487 35.20 -18.38 -24.14
C ASP A 487 34.51 -17.02 -24.32
N THR A 488 33.17 -16.97 -24.19
CA THR A 488 32.39 -15.73 -24.39
C THR A 488 31.89 -15.08 -23.11
N VAL A 489 32.15 -15.66 -21.93
CA VAL A 489 31.65 -15.12 -20.65
C VAL A 489 32.00 -13.66 -20.46
N THR A 490 31.00 -12.90 -20.04
CA THR A 490 31.14 -11.53 -19.58
C THR A 490 30.28 -11.34 -18.31
N THR A 491 30.10 -10.10 -17.90
CA THR A 491 29.38 -9.72 -16.68
C THR A 491 28.04 -9.07 -17.02
N ILE A 492 27.03 -9.31 -16.18
CA ILE A 492 25.76 -8.54 -16.16
C ILE A 492 25.88 -7.29 -15.24
N TRP A 493 27.07 -7.03 -14.72
CA TRP A 493 27.43 -6.00 -13.73
C TRP A 493 26.67 -6.11 -12.40
N HIS A 494 26.43 -7.34 -11.91
CA HIS A 494 25.76 -7.63 -10.64
C HIS A 494 26.71 -8.17 -9.55
N TYR A 495 27.99 -7.82 -9.65
CA TYR A 495 29.03 -8.25 -8.70
C TYR A 495 28.75 -7.81 -7.26
N HIS A 496 29.11 -8.67 -6.32
CA HIS A 496 28.79 -8.57 -4.90
C HIS A 496 29.82 -9.29 -4.02
N GLY A 497 29.69 -9.15 -2.70
CA GLY A 497 30.59 -9.76 -1.71
C GLY A 497 31.82 -8.89 -1.36
N GLY A 498 32.68 -9.44 -0.50
CA GLY A 498 33.87 -8.77 0.05
C GLY A 498 33.69 -8.19 1.46
N CYS A 499 32.45 -8.00 1.92
CA CYS A 499 32.10 -7.59 3.29
C CYS A 499 30.87 -8.34 3.83
N GLN A 500 30.73 -9.64 3.53
CA GLN A 500 29.48 -10.37 3.77
C GLN A 500 29.08 -10.44 5.25
N VAL A 501 27.77 -10.57 5.47
CA VAL A 501 27.16 -10.93 6.77
C VAL A 501 27.77 -12.25 7.27
N ASP A 502 27.94 -12.35 8.59
CA ASP A 502 28.61 -13.43 9.34
C ASP A 502 30.09 -13.68 8.98
N ARG A 503 30.70 -12.81 8.17
CA ARG A 503 32.12 -12.90 7.77
C ARG A 503 32.91 -11.63 8.08
N VAL A 504 32.36 -10.47 7.74
CA VAL A 504 32.98 -9.15 7.96
C VAL A 504 32.06 -8.23 8.74
N VAL A 505 30.74 -8.31 8.48
CA VAL A 505 29.71 -7.64 9.29
C VAL A 505 28.80 -8.66 9.97
N ASP A 506 28.19 -8.28 11.08
CA ASP A 506 27.10 -9.05 11.71
C ASP A 506 25.74 -8.78 11.01
N HIS A 507 24.66 -9.43 11.48
CA HIS A 507 23.29 -9.16 11.00
C HIS A 507 22.83 -7.70 11.25
N ASP A 508 23.52 -6.95 12.11
CA ASP A 508 23.31 -5.52 12.37
C ASP A 508 24.12 -4.62 11.41
N TYR A 509 24.77 -5.24 10.41
CA TYR A 509 25.68 -4.64 9.44
C TYR A 509 26.91 -3.95 10.05
N LYS A 510 27.22 -4.20 11.33
CA LYS A 510 28.38 -3.64 12.05
C LYS A 510 29.62 -4.47 11.77
N VAL A 511 30.75 -3.81 11.55
CA VAL A 511 32.03 -4.48 11.24
C VAL A 511 32.50 -5.27 12.47
N ILE A 512 32.60 -6.59 12.32
CA ILE A 512 32.87 -7.52 13.43
C ILE A 512 34.24 -7.20 14.04
N GLY A 513 34.24 -6.84 15.32
CA GLY A 513 35.44 -6.47 16.07
C GLY A 513 35.71 -4.96 16.17
N VAL A 514 34.89 -4.12 15.53
CA VAL A 514 34.99 -2.65 15.54
C VAL A 514 33.74 -2.05 16.20
N ASP A 515 33.85 -0.84 16.75
CA ASP A 515 32.70 -0.05 17.21
C ASP A 515 32.52 1.21 16.35
N ALA A 516 31.26 1.64 16.17
CA ALA A 516 30.85 2.79 15.36
C ALA A 516 31.18 2.73 13.86
N LEU A 517 31.19 1.52 13.27
CA LEU A 517 31.45 1.30 11.85
C LEU A 517 30.54 0.22 11.27
N ARG A 518 29.82 0.54 10.18
CA ARG A 518 28.95 -0.39 9.43
C ARG A 518 29.28 -0.43 7.95
N VAL A 519 28.78 -1.45 7.25
CA VAL A 519 28.78 -1.54 5.78
C VAL A 519 27.38 -1.87 5.29
N ILE A 520 26.81 -1.07 4.39
CA ILE A 520 25.46 -1.22 3.84
C ILE A 520 25.51 -0.94 2.32
N ASP A 521 25.88 -1.95 1.54
CA ASP A 521 25.83 -1.98 0.07
C ASP A 521 26.01 -3.42 -0.47
N GLY A 522 26.20 -3.59 -1.78
CA GLY A 522 26.38 -4.91 -2.43
C GLY A 522 27.57 -5.75 -1.94
N SER A 523 28.51 -5.18 -1.20
CA SER A 523 29.60 -5.92 -0.56
C SER A 523 29.13 -6.91 0.51
N THR A 524 27.97 -6.66 1.12
CA THR A 524 27.45 -7.47 2.24
C THR A 524 26.60 -8.67 1.81
N LEU A 525 26.23 -8.73 0.53
CA LEU A 525 25.37 -9.78 -0.03
C LEU A 525 26.13 -11.11 -0.20
N LEU A 526 25.45 -12.22 0.10
CA LEU A 526 25.95 -13.59 -0.11
C LEU A 526 25.71 -14.09 -1.55
N ASN A 527 24.61 -13.64 -2.16
CA ASN A 527 24.13 -13.97 -3.50
C ASN A 527 23.57 -12.70 -4.17
N SER A 528 23.36 -12.70 -5.49
CA SER A 528 22.66 -11.62 -6.20
C SER A 528 21.13 -11.78 -6.09
N PRO A 529 20.42 -10.95 -5.30
CA PRO A 529 18.99 -11.12 -5.03
C PRO A 529 18.11 -10.81 -6.25
N GLY A 530 17.11 -11.65 -6.49
CA GLY A 530 16.20 -11.53 -7.64
C GLY A 530 16.90 -11.49 -9.00
N THR A 531 16.25 -10.87 -9.99
CA THR A 531 16.81 -10.71 -11.34
C THR A 531 17.89 -9.64 -11.37
N ASN A 532 17.62 -8.47 -10.79
CA ASN A 532 18.52 -7.33 -10.74
C ASN A 532 18.55 -6.79 -9.29
N PRO A 533 19.73 -6.57 -8.68
CA PRO A 533 19.84 -6.24 -7.27
C PRO A 533 19.57 -4.75 -6.95
N GLN A 534 19.36 -3.86 -7.93
CA GLN A 534 19.34 -2.41 -7.68
C GLN A 534 18.21 -1.99 -6.73
N ALA A 535 17.01 -2.55 -6.91
CA ALA A 535 15.88 -2.26 -6.06
C ALA A 535 16.16 -2.73 -4.62
N THR A 536 16.75 -3.91 -4.48
CA THR A 536 17.14 -4.51 -3.19
C THR A 536 18.19 -3.66 -2.47
N LEU A 537 19.13 -3.05 -3.20
CA LEU A 537 20.14 -2.16 -2.61
C LEU A 537 19.56 -0.81 -2.17
N MET A 538 18.66 -0.20 -2.96
CA MET A 538 17.95 1.01 -2.54
C MET A 538 17.03 0.73 -1.33
N MET A 539 16.35 -0.44 -1.34
CA MET A 539 15.51 -0.95 -0.26
C MET A 539 16.33 -1.13 1.02
N LEU A 540 17.47 -1.82 0.96
CA LEU A 540 18.35 -2.11 2.09
C LEU A 540 18.86 -0.84 2.79
N GLY A 541 19.18 0.21 2.01
CA GLY A 541 19.57 1.52 2.55
C GLY A 541 18.51 2.17 3.44
N ARG A 542 17.22 1.90 3.19
CA ARG A 542 16.10 2.45 3.98
C ARG A 542 15.61 1.49 5.07
N SER A 543 15.42 0.21 4.75
CA SER A 543 14.73 -0.75 5.64
C SER A 543 15.50 -1.00 6.93
N TYR A 544 16.83 -1.15 6.84
CA TYR A 544 17.64 -1.62 7.95
C TYR A 544 17.74 -0.62 9.12
N ILE A 545 17.85 0.69 8.84
CA ILE A 545 17.86 1.74 9.87
C ILE A 545 16.51 1.83 10.63
N ILE A 546 15.41 1.44 10.00
CA ILE A 546 14.09 1.41 10.65
C ILE A 546 13.99 0.21 11.62
N ASP A 547 14.62 -0.93 11.29
CA ASP A 547 14.62 -2.13 12.14
C ASP A 547 15.54 -1.99 13.37
N ALA A 548 16.74 -1.41 13.16
CA ALA A 548 17.74 -1.15 14.20
C ALA A 548 17.26 -0.29 15.39
N GLY A 549 16.05 0.29 15.30
CA GLY A 549 15.36 0.96 16.40
C GLY A 549 15.74 2.43 16.61
N GLU A 550 16.81 2.88 15.96
CA GLU A 550 17.33 4.26 15.99
C GLU A 550 16.30 5.31 15.51
N MET A 551 15.35 4.89 14.68
CA MET A 551 14.29 5.73 14.09
C MET A 551 12.88 5.47 14.63
N ARG A 552 12.71 4.91 15.84
CA ARG A 552 11.38 4.66 16.46
C ARG A 552 10.58 5.91 16.88
N GLN A 553 10.92 7.08 16.36
CA GLN A 553 10.09 8.29 16.41
C GLN A 553 10.19 9.10 15.10
N HIS A 554 9.66 8.57 13.99
CA HIS A 554 8.67 9.25 13.12
C HIS A 554 8.04 8.19 12.19
N GLY A 555 6.81 8.42 11.74
CA GLY A 555 5.92 7.33 11.30
C GLY A 555 5.97 6.97 9.82
N ASP A 556 6.64 5.87 9.50
CA ASP A 556 6.30 4.97 8.39
C ASP A 556 6.12 3.52 8.90
N SER A 557 5.66 2.62 8.03
CA SER A 557 4.72 1.56 8.45
C SER A 557 5.34 0.25 9.00
N PRO A 558 4.57 -0.43 9.88
CA PRO A 558 4.73 -1.83 10.20
C PRO A 558 3.62 -2.69 9.53
N LYS A 559 4.01 -3.72 8.76
CA LYS A 559 3.22 -4.97 8.72
C LYS A 559 3.36 -5.72 10.08
N LYS A 560 3.18 -7.05 10.15
CA LYS A 560 3.28 -7.81 11.41
C LYS A 560 4.12 -9.09 11.34
N LYS A 561 4.96 -9.29 12.36
CA LYS A 561 5.31 -10.63 12.87
C LYS A 561 4.02 -11.17 13.49
N ILE A 562 3.66 -12.47 13.34
CA ILE A 562 2.42 -13.02 13.93
C ILE A 562 2.60 -13.27 15.44
N THR A 563 3.00 -12.21 16.14
CA THR A 563 2.96 -12.01 17.58
C THR A 563 1.83 -11.01 17.84
N ALA A 564 0.71 -11.47 18.38
CA ALA A 564 -0.50 -10.66 18.50
C ALA A 564 -0.24 -9.30 19.18
N PRO A 565 -0.47 -8.16 18.49
CA PRO A 565 0.13 -6.87 18.85
C PRO A 565 -0.38 -6.33 20.19
N TYR A 566 -1.63 -6.62 20.53
CA TYR A 566 -2.32 -6.16 21.73
C TYR A 566 -2.27 -7.15 22.91
N ASN A 567 -1.51 -8.25 22.83
CA ASN A 567 -1.43 -9.24 23.93
C ASN A 567 -0.89 -8.67 25.26
N SER A 568 -0.22 -7.52 25.23
CA SER A 568 0.24 -6.77 26.42
C SER A 568 -0.92 -6.24 27.28
N PHE A 569 -2.06 -5.90 26.68
CA PHE A 569 -3.21 -5.29 27.36
C PHE A 569 -4.57 -5.98 27.10
N ALA A 570 -4.63 -6.92 26.14
CA ALA A 570 -5.79 -7.74 25.85
C ALA A 570 -5.89 -8.93 26.81
N LYS A 571 -7.03 -9.02 27.51
CA LYS A 571 -7.31 -10.01 28.56
C LYS A 571 -8.67 -10.63 28.32
N ASP A 572 -8.81 -11.92 28.58
CA ASP A 572 -10.13 -12.56 28.59
C ASP A 572 -10.97 -11.97 29.74
N ALA A 573 -12.25 -11.70 29.51
CA ALA A 573 -13.16 -11.14 30.52
C ALA A 573 -13.19 -11.97 31.81
N THR A 574 -12.98 -13.29 31.73
CA THR A 574 -12.93 -14.20 32.89
C THR A 574 -11.73 -13.95 33.84
N SER A 575 -10.83 -13.03 33.48
CA SER A 575 -9.73 -12.54 34.33
C SER A 575 -10.01 -11.17 34.99
N ALA A 576 -11.13 -10.53 34.67
CA ALA A 576 -11.53 -9.27 35.30
C ALA A 576 -12.04 -9.52 36.74
N PRO A 577 -11.72 -8.65 37.72
CA PRO A 577 -12.43 -8.64 38.99
C PRO A 577 -13.88 -8.16 38.82
N ALA A 578 -14.74 -8.39 39.82
CA ALA A 578 -16.15 -7.98 39.81
C ALA A 578 -16.33 -6.43 39.71
N VAL A 579 -15.33 -5.66 40.15
CA VAL A 579 -15.19 -4.24 39.82
C VAL A 579 -13.91 -4.07 38.99
N ALA A 580 -14.08 -4.00 37.67
CA ALA A 580 -12.98 -4.01 36.69
C ALA A 580 -12.08 -2.76 36.75
N GLY A 581 -12.57 -1.66 37.32
CA GLY A 581 -11.79 -0.45 37.61
C GLY A 581 -12.50 0.84 37.24
N HIS A 582 -11.75 1.95 37.35
CA HIS A 582 -12.17 3.27 36.88
C HIS A 582 -11.31 3.74 35.68
N TYR A 583 -11.97 4.37 34.72
CA TYR A 583 -11.42 4.77 33.42
C TYR A 583 -11.93 6.18 33.02
N ASP A 584 -11.21 6.84 32.11
CA ASP A 584 -11.67 8.13 31.57
C ASP A 584 -12.67 7.94 30.44
N TYR A 585 -12.50 6.89 29.65
CA TYR A 585 -13.44 6.43 28.64
C TYR A 585 -13.69 4.92 28.77
N ILE A 586 -14.93 4.51 28.53
CA ILE A 586 -15.28 3.09 28.33
C ILE A 586 -15.88 2.98 26.92
N VAL A 587 -15.16 2.33 26.01
CA VAL A 587 -15.61 2.03 24.65
C VAL A 587 -16.24 0.64 24.64
N ILE A 588 -17.48 0.54 24.20
CA ILE A 588 -18.23 -0.73 24.11
C ILE A 588 -18.34 -1.14 22.64
N GLY A 589 -17.74 -2.28 22.28
CA GLY A 589 -17.61 -2.75 20.91
C GLY A 589 -16.22 -2.46 20.36
N GLY A 590 -15.39 -3.50 20.26
CA GLY A 590 -14.11 -3.48 19.56
C GLY A 590 -14.29 -3.60 18.05
N GLY A 591 -15.23 -2.82 17.49
CA GLY A 591 -15.62 -2.88 16.09
C GLY A 591 -14.83 -1.97 15.16
N THR A 592 -15.32 -1.85 13.93
CA THR A 592 -14.71 -1.08 12.82
C THR A 592 -14.34 0.36 13.21
N ALA A 593 -15.18 1.06 14.00
CA ALA A 593 -14.86 2.37 14.57
C ALA A 593 -14.13 2.27 15.92
N GLY A 594 -14.59 1.37 16.80
CA GLY A 594 -14.19 1.28 18.20
C GLY A 594 -12.70 1.01 18.43
N CYS A 595 -12.05 0.21 17.59
CA CYS A 595 -10.60 -0.05 17.71
C CYS A 595 -9.76 1.21 17.46
N GLY A 596 -10.01 1.94 16.37
CA GLY A 596 -9.29 3.18 16.04
C GLY A 596 -9.59 4.32 17.02
N LEU A 597 -10.85 4.41 17.49
CA LEU A 597 -11.29 5.30 18.55
C LEU A 597 -10.51 5.03 19.86
N ALA A 598 -10.52 3.79 20.36
CA ALA A 598 -9.89 3.41 21.62
C ALA A 598 -8.37 3.57 21.60
N ALA A 599 -7.71 3.18 20.50
CA ALA A 599 -6.27 3.39 20.31
C ALA A 599 -5.92 4.88 20.40
N THR A 600 -6.63 5.73 19.66
CA THR A 600 -6.36 7.18 19.61
C THR A 600 -6.64 7.86 20.97
N LEU A 601 -7.73 7.51 21.67
CA LEU A 601 -8.02 8.06 23.00
C LEU A 601 -6.96 7.69 24.05
N SER A 602 -6.37 6.49 23.96
CA SER A 602 -5.41 6.00 24.96
C SER A 602 -4.14 6.86 25.08
N ALA A 603 -3.77 7.60 24.03
CA ALA A 603 -2.62 8.52 24.02
C ALA A 603 -2.74 9.71 25.01
N SER A 604 -3.93 9.94 25.59
CA SER A 604 -4.16 11.09 26.50
C SER A 604 -4.89 10.75 27.81
N ALA A 605 -5.55 9.59 27.88
CA ALA A 605 -6.54 9.25 28.90
C ALA A 605 -6.65 7.73 29.11
N ARG A 606 -7.14 7.27 30.27
CA ARG A 606 -7.30 5.83 30.55
C ARG A 606 -8.53 5.27 29.84
N VAL A 607 -8.34 4.24 29.00
CA VAL A 607 -9.40 3.65 28.16
C VAL A 607 -9.65 2.19 28.53
N LEU A 608 -10.91 1.84 28.76
CA LEU A 608 -11.37 0.45 28.72
C LEU A 608 -12.04 0.18 27.36
N LEU A 609 -11.62 -0.87 26.67
CA LEU A 609 -12.31 -1.42 25.51
C LEU A 609 -12.95 -2.76 25.88
N LEU A 610 -14.27 -2.86 25.68
CA LEU A 610 -15.02 -4.11 25.86
C LEU A 610 -15.40 -4.69 24.50
N GLU A 611 -15.03 -5.94 24.22
CA GLU A 611 -15.43 -6.67 23.03
C GLU A 611 -16.10 -7.99 23.40
N ARG A 612 -17.30 -8.25 22.85
CA ARG A 612 -18.10 -9.45 23.14
C ARG A 612 -17.54 -10.73 22.52
N GLY A 613 -16.78 -10.60 21.44
CA GLY A 613 -16.20 -11.70 20.69
C GLY A 613 -14.77 -12.08 21.08
N GLY A 614 -14.22 -13.03 20.32
CA GLY A 614 -12.83 -13.47 20.43
C GLY A 614 -11.86 -12.63 19.60
N LEU A 615 -10.56 -12.97 19.69
CA LEU A 615 -9.48 -12.27 18.99
C LEU A 615 -9.26 -12.86 17.58
N PRO A 616 -9.17 -12.03 16.52
CA PRO A 616 -9.18 -12.48 15.12
C PRO A 616 -8.03 -13.44 14.78
N TYR A 617 -6.82 -13.17 15.29
CA TYR A 617 -5.64 -14.00 15.04
C TYR A 617 -5.74 -15.45 15.56
N ARG A 618 -6.76 -15.78 16.37
CA ARG A 618 -7.02 -17.15 16.85
C ARG A 618 -7.93 -17.96 15.93
N ASN A 619 -8.47 -17.35 14.86
CA ASN A 619 -9.33 -18.02 13.89
C ASN A 619 -8.71 -17.88 12.48
N PRO A 620 -8.20 -18.97 11.86
CA PRO A 620 -7.59 -18.90 10.54
C PRO A 620 -8.58 -18.47 9.45
N ASN A 621 -9.89 -18.71 9.63
CA ASN A 621 -10.92 -18.31 8.67
C ASN A 621 -11.16 -16.79 8.66
N ILE A 622 -10.73 -16.08 9.71
CA ILE A 622 -10.70 -14.61 9.74
C ILE A 622 -9.45 -14.10 9.01
N MET A 623 -8.28 -14.68 9.32
CA MET A 623 -6.98 -14.10 8.98
C MET A 623 -6.57 -14.19 7.51
N HIS A 624 -7.33 -14.87 6.65
CA HIS A 624 -6.96 -15.06 5.24
C HIS A 624 -8.19 -15.07 4.32
N GLN A 625 -8.05 -14.57 3.09
CA GLN A 625 -9.16 -14.40 2.14
C GLN A 625 -9.95 -15.69 1.82
N SER A 626 -9.27 -16.84 1.71
CA SER A 626 -9.92 -18.13 1.48
C SER A 626 -10.82 -18.59 2.64
N GLY A 627 -10.65 -18.00 3.82
CA GLY A 627 -11.47 -18.23 5.01
C GLY A 627 -12.86 -17.60 4.96
N LEU A 628 -13.09 -16.61 4.09
CA LEU A 628 -14.34 -15.84 4.03
C LEU A 628 -15.57 -16.72 3.76
N VAL A 629 -15.47 -17.65 2.82
CA VAL A 629 -16.60 -18.55 2.50
C VAL A 629 -16.89 -19.52 3.66
N PRO A 630 -15.91 -20.28 4.22
CA PRO A 630 -16.11 -21.04 5.45
C PRO A 630 -16.69 -20.23 6.61
N LEU A 631 -16.26 -18.98 6.80
CA LEU A 631 -16.72 -18.10 7.87
C LEU A 631 -18.18 -17.68 7.71
N LEU A 632 -18.65 -17.46 6.48
CA LEU A 632 -20.06 -17.13 6.18
C LEU A 632 -21.03 -18.33 6.28
N TYR A 633 -20.50 -19.55 6.41
CA TYR A 633 -21.28 -20.77 6.68
C TYR A 633 -21.04 -21.34 8.08
N ASP A 634 -20.27 -20.67 8.95
CA ASP A 634 -20.04 -21.10 10.33
C ASP A 634 -21.27 -20.76 11.22
N THR A 635 -22.21 -21.69 11.27
CA THR A 635 -23.41 -21.61 12.13
C THR A 635 -23.14 -21.98 13.60
N SER A 636 -21.88 -22.10 14.04
CA SER A 636 -21.59 -22.51 15.42
C SER A 636 -22.03 -21.43 16.44
N PRO A 637 -22.48 -21.83 17.66
CA PRO A 637 -22.82 -20.88 18.72
C PRO A 637 -21.67 -19.95 19.13
N THR A 638 -20.42 -20.28 18.75
CA THR A 638 -19.19 -19.52 18.98
C THR A 638 -18.65 -18.76 17.76
N SER A 639 -19.31 -18.87 16.60
CA SER A 639 -18.88 -18.23 15.34
C SER A 639 -18.62 -16.73 15.47
N ALA A 640 -17.59 -16.25 14.77
CA ALA A 640 -17.31 -14.82 14.64
C ALA A 640 -18.26 -14.12 13.65
N ALA A 641 -19.00 -14.88 12.84
CA ALA A 641 -20.12 -14.43 12.03
C ALA A 641 -21.44 -14.83 12.72
N GLN A 642 -22.05 -13.91 13.46
CA GLN A 642 -23.35 -14.18 14.09
C GLN A 642 -24.47 -13.96 13.07
N HIS A 643 -25.08 -15.05 12.60
CA HIS A 643 -26.17 -15.03 11.63
C HIS A 643 -27.55 -14.78 12.26
N SER A 644 -28.47 -14.25 11.46
CA SER A 644 -29.87 -13.94 11.76
C SER A 644 -30.65 -13.77 10.46
N VAL A 645 -31.98 -13.78 10.51
CA VAL A 645 -32.85 -13.45 9.37
C VAL A 645 -33.63 -12.18 9.72
N SER A 646 -33.75 -11.23 8.79
CA SER A 646 -34.63 -10.07 8.95
C SER A 646 -36.10 -10.47 8.82
N THR A 647 -37.03 -9.63 9.27
CA THR A 647 -38.47 -9.81 9.02
C THR A 647 -38.80 -9.82 7.52
N ASP A 648 -37.98 -9.14 6.71
CA ASP A 648 -38.03 -9.18 5.25
C ASP A 648 -37.62 -10.53 4.63
N GLY A 649 -37.24 -11.53 5.43
CA GLY A 649 -36.76 -12.84 4.97
C GLY A 649 -35.30 -12.85 4.49
N THR A 650 -34.53 -11.78 4.70
CA THR A 650 -33.15 -11.66 4.22
C THR A 650 -32.14 -12.17 5.27
N GLN A 651 -31.14 -12.95 4.85
CA GLN A 651 -30.05 -13.37 5.73
C GLN A 651 -29.17 -12.16 6.12
N LEU A 652 -28.93 -12.00 7.42
CA LEU A 652 -28.09 -10.97 8.02
C LEU A 652 -26.94 -11.60 8.81
N THR A 653 -25.74 -11.05 8.66
CA THR A 653 -24.56 -11.47 9.43
C THR A 653 -23.98 -10.27 10.17
N ARG A 654 -23.78 -10.37 11.49
CA ARG A 654 -23.07 -9.37 12.32
C ARG A 654 -21.83 -9.97 12.99
N ALA A 655 -20.76 -9.18 13.07
CA ALA A 655 -19.51 -9.65 13.64
C ALA A 655 -19.59 -9.91 15.16
N ARG A 656 -18.81 -10.88 15.63
CA ARG A 656 -18.55 -11.18 17.04
C ARG A 656 -17.08 -11.52 17.23
N THR A 657 -16.23 -10.55 16.92
CA THR A 657 -14.78 -10.62 17.05
C THR A 657 -14.19 -9.20 17.05
N LEU A 658 -13.02 -9.03 17.67
CA LEU A 658 -12.27 -7.78 17.63
C LEU A 658 -11.93 -7.40 16.18
N GLY A 659 -12.13 -6.13 15.83
CA GLY A 659 -12.12 -5.62 14.46
C GLY A 659 -13.52 -5.52 13.84
N GLY A 660 -14.54 -6.17 14.42
CA GLY A 660 -15.93 -6.09 13.98
C GLY A 660 -16.13 -6.51 12.52
N GLY A 661 -16.96 -5.78 11.78
CA GLY A 661 -17.28 -6.10 10.39
C GLY A 661 -16.06 -6.17 9.47
N SER A 662 -15.03 -5.35 9.72
CA SER A 662 -13.78 -5.38 8.92
C SER A 662 -12.97 -6.68 9.08
N ALA A 663 -13.18 -7.43 10.16
CA ALA A 663 -12.55 -8.72 10.37
C ALA A 663 -13.25 -9.87 9.61
N ILE A 664 -14.46 -9.67 9.05
CA ILE A 664 -15.26 -10.76 8.48
C ILE A 664 -15.83 -10.49 7.07
N ASN A 665 -15.53 -9.35 6.46
CA ASN A 665 -16.11 -8.92 5.18
C ASN A 665 -15.26 -9.28 3.94
N GLY A 666 -15.70 -8.88 2.75
CA GLY A 666 -15.01 -9.05 1.48
C GLY A 666 -13.78 -8.15 1.24
N GLY A 667 -13.25 -7.46 2.25
CA GLY A 667 -11.98 -6.72 2.16
C GLY A 667 -12.01 -5.37 1.42
N VAL A 668 -12.92 -5.16 0.46
CA VAL A 668 -13.00 -3.96 -0.41
C VAL A 668 -12.95 -2.65 0.39
N TYR A 669 -12.00 -1.79 0.04
CA TYR A 669 -11.76 -0.49 0.65
C TYR A 669 -11.90 0.64 -0.39
N SER A 670 -12.85 1.54 -0.12
CA SER A 670 -13.06 2.78 -0.86
C SER A 670 -13.51 3.85 0.13
N ARG A 671 -13.08 5.10 -0.07
CA ARG A 671 -13.55 6.27 0.70
C ARG A 671 -15.04 6.53 0.43
N ALA A 672 -15.64 7.39 1.24
CA ALA A 672 -16.83 8.15 0.86
C ALA A 672 -16.46 9.21 -0.19
N SER A 673 -17.42 9.65 -0.99
CA SER A 673 -17.27 10.77 -1.92
C SER A 673 -17.16 12.11 -1.19
N ASN A 674 -16.62 13.12 -1.87
CA ASN A 674 -16.61 14.50 -1.36
C ASN A 674 -18.03 15.07 -1.15
N GLU A 675 -19.02 14.58 -1.90
CA GLU A 675 -20.43 14.95 -1.74
C GLU A 675 -21.01 14.39 -0.43
N GLU A 676 -20.77 13.11 -0.13
CA GLU A 676 -21.18 12.47 1.13
C GLU A 676 -20.49 13.10 2.36
N VAL A 677 -19.19 13.43 2.25
CA VAL A 677 -18.44 14.15 3.30
C VAL A 677 -19.03 15.55 3.55
N ALA A 678 -19.55 16.21 2.51
CA ALA A 678 -20.23 17.50 2.62
C ALA A 678 -21.69 17.38 3.13
N GLU A 679 -22.44 16.33 2.77
CA GLU A 679 -23.79 16.05 3.30
C GLU A 679 -23.76 15.83 4.82
N GLU A 680 -22.75 15.11 5.34
CA GLU A 680 -22.53 14.93 6.80
C GLU A 680 -21.87 16.16 7.47
N GLY A 681 -21.54 17.21 6.70
CA GLY A 681 -21.02 18.49 7.20
C GLY A 681 -19.60 18.41 7.81
N TRP A 682 -18.78 17.47 7.34
CA TRP A 682 -17.42 17.27 7.85
C TRP A 682 -16.38 18.13 7.12
N ASP A 683 -15.30 18.48 7.83
CA ASP A 683 -14.11 19.11 7.25
C ASP A 683 -13.35 18.09 6.35
N PRO A 684 -13.29 18.29 5.01
CA PRO A 684 -12.68 17.32 4.10
C PRO A 684 -11.17 17.17 4.32
N HIS A 685 -10.47 18.21 4.79
CA HIS A 685 -9.04 18.14 5.05
C HIS A 685 -8.75 17.23 6.24
N LEU A 686 -9.50 17.40 7.34
CA LEU A 686 -9.33 16.59 8.55
C LEU A 686 -9.87 15.15 8.38
N VAL A 687 -10.89 14.96 7.53
CA VAL A 687 -11.36 13.65 7.07
C VAL A 687 -10.27 12.94 6.25
N ASN A 688 -9.64 13.62 5.29
CA ASN A 688 -8.58 13.03 4.45
C ASN A 688 -7.29 12.71 5.23
N GLN A 689 -6.95 13.49 6.26
CA GLN A 689 -5.90 13.11 7.22
C GLN A 689 -6.23 11.79 7.94
N SER A 690 -7.50 11.62 8.35
CA SER A 690 -7.94 10.39 9.03
C SER A 690 -8.04 9.17 8.09
N PHE A 691 -8.51 9.32 6.85
CA PHE A 691 -8.46 8.25 5.84
C PHE A 691 -7.01 7.81 5.56
N SER A 692 -6.13 8.76 5.24
CA SER A 692 -4.74 8.49 4.89
C SER A 692 -3.95 7.78 6.01
N TRP A 693 -4.33 7.98 7.28
CA TRP A 693 -3.73 7.26 8.41
C TRP A 693 -4.16 5.80 8.50
N VAL A 694 -5.41 5.48 8.11
CA VAL A 694 -5.96 4.11 8.07
C VAL A 694 -5.40 3.35 6.86
N GLU A 695 -5.35 4.01 5.71
CA GLU A 695 -4.83 3.46 4.45
C GLU A 695 -3.36 3.00 4.60
N ARG A 696 -2.48 3.87 5.14
CA ARG A 696 -1.06 3.54 5.45
C ARG A 696 -0.86 2.46 6.54
N LYS A 697 -1.90 1.72 6.94
CA LYS A 697 -1.84 0.69 8.00
C LYS A 697 -2.54 -0.61 7.64
N LEU A 698 -3.62 -0.53 6.85
CA LEU A 698 -4.52 -1.65 6.64
C LEU A 698 -4.74 -2.02 5.16
N THR A 699 -4.42 -1.15 4.21
CA THR A 699 -4.84 -1.34 2.81
C THR A 699 -3.68 -1.64 1.88
N SER A 700 -3.80 -2.72 1.12
CA SER A 700 -2.95 -2.99 -0.05
C SER A 700 -3.61 -2.53 -1.34
N ARG A 701 -2.80 -2.06 -2.30
CA ARG A 701 -3.23 -1.79 -3.68
C ARG A 701 -3.17 -3.06 -4.50
N ILE A 702 -4.22 -3.35 -5.25
CA ILE A 702 -4.23 -4.42 -6.25
C ILE A 702 -3.36 -3.97 -7.43
N LYS A 703 -2.20 -4.62 -7.64
CA LYS A 703 -1.24 -4.27 -8.69
C LYS A 703 -1.61 -4.87 -10.06
N THR A 704 -2.24 -6.04 -10.08
CA THR A 704 -2.54 -6.82 -11.30
C THR A 704 -3.96 -7.38 -11.22
N LEU A 705 -4.71 -7.33 -12.32
CA LEU A 705 -6.03 -7.97 -12.42
C LEU A 705 -5.90 -9.38 -13.00
N LEU A 706 -6.67 -10.32 -12.44
CA LEU A 706 -6.79 -11.69 -12.92
C LEU A 706 -7.67 -11.77 -14.19
N GLN A 707 -7.73 -12.92 -14.86
CA GLN A 707 -8.43 -13.04 -16.15
C GLN A 707 -9.90 -12.63 -16.04
N TRP A 708 -10.61 -13.14 -15.03
CA TRP A 708 -12.02 -12.80 -14.78
C TRP A 708 -12.22 -11.30 -14.52
N GLN A 709 -11.42 -10.72 -13.62
CA GLN A 709 -11.51 -9.31 -13.24
C GLN A 709 -11.25 -8.38 -14.44
N THR A 710 -10.31 -8.75 -15.31
CA THR A 710 -10.02 -8.06 -16.57
C THR A 710 -11.23 -8.06 -17.49
N ALA A 711 -11.84 -9.23 -17.75
CA ALA A 711 -13.02 -9.33 -18.61
C ALA A 711 -14.25 -8.56 -18.06
N VAL A 712 -14.40 -8.50 -16.73
CA VAL A 712 -15.47 -7.69 -16.10
C VAL A 712 -15.19 -6.19 -16.19
N ARG A 713 -13.94 -5.74 -16.02
CA ARG A 713 -13.53 -4.34 -16.27
C ARG A 713 -13.90 -3.91 -17.69
N ASP A 714 -13.56 -4.72 -18.68
CA ASP A 714 -13.75 -4.37 -20.09
C ASP A 714 -15.23 -4.43 -20.47
N GLY A 715 -15.96 -5.45 -20.00
CA GLY A 715 -17.43 -5.49 -20.12
C GLY A 715 -18.14 -4.32 -19.46
N LEU A 716 -17.62 -3.78 -18.34
CA LEU A 716 -18.14 -2.58 -17.68
C LEU A 716 -17.87 -1.31 -18.49
N VAL A 717 -16.64 -1.12 -18.97
CA VAL A 717 -16.21 0.06 -19.72
C VAL A 717 -16.85 0.10 -21.11
N GLU A 718 -16.74 -0.98 -21.88
CA GLU A 718 -17.04 -1.00 -23.31
C GLU A 718 -18.50 -1.34 -23.60
N ALA A 719 -19.02 -2.43 -23.02
CA ALA A 719 -20.39 -2.89 -23.30
C ALA A 719 -21.43 -2.19 -22.41
N ALA A 720 -21.15 -2.02 -21.11
CA ALA A 720 -22.08 -1.38 -20.19
C ALA A 720 -22.06 0.16 -20.23
N GLY A 721 -20.92 0.76 -20.59
CA GLY A 721 -20.73 2.21 -20.64
C GLY A 721 -20.46 2.85 -19.27
N VAL A 722 -19.88 2.11 -18.32
CA VAL A 722 -19.55 2.57 -16.97
C VAL A 722 -18.18 3.27 -17.00
N VAL A 723 -18.17 4.45 -17.62
CA VAL A 723 -16.97 5.27 -17.89
C VAL A 723 -16.94 6.55 -17.02
N PRO A 724 -15.77 7.17 -16.80
CA PRO A 724 -14.41 6.82 -17.25
C PRO A 724 -13.84 5.55 -16.59
N TYR A 725 -12.68 5.08 -17.07
CA TYR A 725 -11.86 4.14 -16.31
C TYR A 725 -10.89 4.91 -15.41
N ASN A 726 -11.09 4.82 -14.10
CA ASN A 726 -10.40 5.61 -13.07
C ASN A 726 -9.12 4.94 -12.52
N GLY A 727 -8.72 3.78 -13.05
CA GLY A 727 -7.56 3.03 -12.56
C GLY A 727 -7.70 2.61 -11.08
N GLY A 728 -6.55 2.42 -10.40
CA GLY A 728 -6.49 2.05 -8.98
C GLY A 728 -6.53 3.27 -8.05
N THR A 729 -7.69 3.51 -7.41
CA THR A 729 -7.93 4.70 -6.58
C THR A 729 -8.70 4.40 -5.30
N TYR A 730 -8.40 5.10 -4.21
CA TYR A 730 -9.18 5.06 -2.98
C TYR A 730 -10.52 5.81 -3.10
N GLU A 731 -10.61 6.77 -4.01
CA GLU A 731 -11.74 7.70 -4.11
C GLU A 731 -13.02 7.05 -4.65
N HIS A 732 -14.17 7.57 -4.21
CA HIS A 732 -15.47 7.19 -4.74
C HIS A 732 -15.81 8.05 -5.96
N LEU A 733 -15.60 7.50 -7.16
CA LEU A 733 -15.73 8.20 -8.44
C LEU A 733 -16.64 7.39 -9.38
N VAL A 734 -17.53 8.08 -10.10
CA VAL A 734 -18.33 7.48 -11.18
C VAL A 734 -17.40 6.95 -12.28
N GLY A 735 -17.75 5.79 -12.84
CA GLY A 735 -16.95 5.03 -13.79
C GLY A 735 -16.45 3.71 -13.21
N THR A 736 -15.60 3.03 -13.96
CA THR A 736 -15.00 1.74 -13.58
C THR A 736 -13.65 1.99 -12.90
N LYS A 737 -13.38 1.32 -11.78
CA LYS A 737 -12.12 1.44 -11.02
C LYS A 737 -11.60 0.07 -10.59
N ILE A 738 -10.30 0.00 -10.33
CA ILE A 738 -9.70 -1.02 -9.48
C ILE A 738 -9.86 -0.54 -8.03
N GLY A 739 -10.31 -1.44 -7.15
CA GLY A 739 -10.43 -1.20 -5.72
C GLY A 739 -9.09 -1.14 -4.99
N ASN A 740 -9.16 -1.05 -3.68
CA ASN A 740 -8.07 -1.37 -2.76
C ASN A 740 -8.61 -2.40 -1.78
N SER A 741 -7.74 -3.18 -1.15
CA SER A 741 -8.16 -4.31 -0.32
C SER A 741 -7.57 -4.24 1.08
N LEU A 742 -8.32 -4.72 2.06
CA LEU A 742 -7.80 -5.12 3.37
C LEU A 742 -7.09 -6.49 3.34
N PHE A 743 -7.12 -7.20 2.21
CA PHE A 743 -6.23 -8.33 1.98
C PHE A 743 -4.92 -7.85 1.35
N ASP A 744 -3.79 -8.38 1.80
CA ASP A 744 -2.49 -8.15 1.14
C ASP A 744 -2.28 -9.08 -0.08
N GLY A 745 -1.12 -8.96 -0.73
CA GLY A 745 -0.79 -9.75 -1.93
C GLY A 745 -0.66 -11.25 -1.68
N ASP A 746 -0.41 -11.66 -0.43
CA ASP A 746 -0.38 -13.06 0.00
C ASP A 746 -1.77 -13.56 0.43
N GLY A 747 -2.76 -12.65 0.53
CA GLY A 747 -4.14 -12.93 0.91
C GLY A 747 -4.46 -12.80 2.40
N TYR A 748 -3.52 -12.34 3.23
CA TYR A 748 -3.75 -12.13 4.66
C TYR A 748 -4.64 -10.92 4.92
N ARG A 749 -5.55 -11.05 5.90
CA ARG A 749 -6.49 -10.00 6.29
C ARG A 749 -5.88 -9.02 7.29
N HIS A 750 -5.93 -7.74 6.97
CA HIS A 750 -5.92 -6.63 7.91
C HIS A 750 -7.34 -6.22 8.32
N SER A 751 -7.48 -5.61 9.51
CA SER A 751 -8.78 -5.19 10.05
C SER A 751 -8.63 -3.99 10.98
N ALA A 752 -9.75 -3.43 11.44
CA ALA A 752 -9.72 -2.40 12.48
C ALA A 752 -9.02 -2.87 13.77
N ALA A 753 -8.96 -4.17 14.05
CA ALA A 753 -8.24 -4.70 15.22
C ALA A 753 -6.74 -4.38 15.17
N ASP A 754 -6.15 -4.28 13.98
CA ASP A 754 -4.74 -3.95 13.78
C ASP A 754 -4.40 -2.51 14.18
N LEU A 755 -5.39 -1.61 14.21
CA LEU A 755 -5.24 -0.23 14.67
C LEU A 755 -4.92 -0.13 16.18
N LEU A 756 -5.16 -1.18 16.95
CA LEU A 756 -4.81 -1.27 18.36
C LEU A 756 -3.30 -1.47 18.61
N GLU A 757 -2.50 -1.75 17.57
CA GLU A 757 -1.02 -1.71 17.64
C GLU A 757 -0.49 -0.29 17.92
N TYR A 758 -1.32 0.74 17.67
CA TYR A 758 -0.98 2.17 17.86
C TYR A 758 -1.59 2.75 19.14
N ALA A 759 -2.01 1.90 20.09
CA ALA A 759 -2.50 2.31 21.39
C ALA A 759 -1.35 2.52 22.39
N ASP A 760 -1.53 3.41 23.36
CA ASP A 760 -0.67 3.47 24.53
C ASP A 760 -0.98 2.28 25.46
N HIS A 761 -0.12 1.27 25.40
CA HIS A 761 -0.22 0.02 26.19
C HIS A 761 -0.27 0.25 27.72
N THR A 762 0.09 1.43 28.22
CA THR A 762 0.01 1.78 29.65
C THR A 762 -1.34 2.37 30.06
N ASN A 763 -2.08 2.94 29.10
CA ASN A 763 -3.34 3.64 29.34
C ASN A 763 -4.58 2.89 28.82
N ILE A 764 -4.43 1.91 27.92
CA ILE A 764 -5.53 1.05 27.46
C ILE A 764 -5.65 -0.26 28.27
N THR A 765 -6.86 -0.79 28.38
CA THR A 765 -7.15 -2.19 28.75
C THR A 765 -8.23 -2.72 27.83
N LEU A 766 -8.05 -3.93 27.29
CA LEU A 766 -9.03 -4.60 26.44
C LEU A 766 -9.52 -5.87 27.13
N HIS A 767 -10.82 -5.97 27.38
CA HIS A 767 -11.47 -7.23 27.74
C HIS A 767 -12.24 -7.80 26.55
N PHE A 768 -11.79 -8.96 26.06
CA PHE A 768 -12.49 -9.75 25.04
C PHE A 768 -13.33 -10.86 25.70
N HIS A 769 -14.34 -11.37 24.99
CA HIS A 769 -15.46 -12.13 25.58
C HIS A 769 -16.24 -11.36 26.68
N ALA A 770 -16.26 -10.03 26.61
CA ALA A 770 -16.98 -9.14 27.52
C ALA A 770 -18.31 -8.69 26.92
N VAL A 771 -19.41 -9.33 27.33
CA VAL A 771 -20.76 -8.99 26.84
C VAL A 771 -21.34 -7.88 27.72
N ALA A 772 -21.36 -6.63 27.22
CA ALA A 772 -22.03 -5.53 27.89
C ALA A 772 -23.54 -5.78 27.98
N HIS A 773 -24.10 -5.67 29.19
CA HIS A 773 -25.50 -5.95 29.50
C HIS A 773 -26.31 -4.69 29.80
N LYS A 774 -25.76 -3.75 30.59
CA LYS A 774 -26.46 -2.51 30.96
C LYS A 774 -25.49 -1.36 31.19
N ILE A 775 -25.82 -0.18 30.69
CA ILE A 775 -25.20 1.09 31.10
C ILE A 775 -25.81 1.51 32.44
N LEU A 776 -24.98 2.00 33.36
CA LEU A 776 -25.38 2.40 34.70
C LEU A 776 -25.50 3.93 34.79
N PHE A 777 -26.66 4.40 35.25
CA PHE A 777 -27.00 5.82 35.32
C PHE A 777 -27.16 6.31 36.76
N LYS A 778 -26.82 7.59 36.98
CA LYS A 778 -27.18 8.36 38.17
C LYS A 778 -28.16 9.45 37.75
N THR A 779 -29.22 9.58 38.54
CA THR A 779 -30.22 10.64 38.39
C THR A 779 -30.18 11.48 39.67
N PRO A 780 -29.55 12.67 39.66
CA PRO A 780 -29.22 13.40 40.90
C PRO A 780 -30.44 13.98 41.65
N SER A 781 -31.59 14.08 40.96
CA SER A 781 -32.90 14.43 41.53
C SER A 781 -34.00 13.98 40.57
N PRO A 782 -35.26 13.80 41.00
CA PRO A 782 -36.39 13.56 40.09
C PRO A 782 -36.47 14.66 39.02
N GLY A 783 -36.59 14.27 37.74
CA GLY A 783 -36.53 15.20 36.60
C GLY A 783 -35.14 15.72 36.23
N GLY A 784 -34.08 15.31 36.94
CA GLY A 784 -32.70 15.57 36.55
C GLY A 784 -32.26 14.71 35.37
N LYS A 785 -31.40 15.25 34.51
CA LYS A 785 -30.87 14.55 33.32
C LYS A 785 -30.08 13.29 33.74
N PRO A 786 -30.36 12.09 33.18
CA PRO A 786 -29.58 10.89 33.50
C PRO A 786 -28.11 11.03 33.09
N THR A 787 -27.18 10.76 34.01
CA THR A 787 -25.74 10.74 33.75
C THR A 787 -25.21 9.32 33.76
N ALA A 788 -24.62 8.87 32.65
CA ALA A 788 -23.96 7.57 32.57
C ALA A 788 -22.66 7.58 33.41
N HIS A 789 -22.41 6.53 34.19
CA HIS A 789 -21.23 6.48 35.08
C HIS A 789 -20.54 5.12 35.17
N GLY A 790 -21.06 4.09 34.49
CA GLY A 790 -20.46 2.76 34.46
C GLY A 790 -21.18 1.82 33.52
N VAL A 791 -20.64 0.60 33.41
CA VAL A 791 -21.14 -0.47 32.53
C VAL A 791 -21.10 -1.79 33.29
N LEU A 792 -22.23 -2.48 33.33
CA LEU A 792 -22.33 -3.89 33.73
C LEU A 792 -22.07 -4.76 32.48
N PHE A 793 -21.09 -5.65 32.55
CA PHE A 793 -20.79 -6.65 31.53
C PHE A 793 -20.60 -8.03 32.15
N LYS A 794 -20.80 -9.07 31.34
CA LYS A 794 -20.54 -10.47 31.74
C LYS A 794 -19.35 -11.05 30.99
N ASP A 795 -18.65 -11.99 31.64
CA ASP A 795 -17.66 -12.85 30.98
C ASP A 795 -18.29 -14.05 30.25
N SER A 796 -17.47 -14.87 29.60
CA SER A 796 -17.88 -16.12 28.93
C SER A 796 -18.39 -17.23 29.86
N LYS A 797 -18.37 -17.02 31.18
CA LYS A 797 -18.92 -17.92 32.21
C LYS A 797 -20.21 -17.36 32.86
N GLY A 798 -20.63 -16.15 32.48
CA GLY A 798 -21.81 -15.48 33.01
C GLY A 798 -21.61 -14.69 34.31
N ASN A 799 -20.36 -14.55 34.79
CA ASN A 799 -20.02 -13.75 35.97
C ASN A 799 -20.27 -12.26 35.71
N ASP A 800 -20.72 -11.52 36.73
CA ASP A 800 -20.98 -10.08 36.62
C ASP A 800 -19.74 -9.22 36.95
N HIS A 801 -19.42 -8.29 36.06
CA HIS A 801 -18.33 -7.34 36.18
C HIS A 801 -18.83 -5.91 35.93
N THR A 802 -18.39 -4.95 36.75
CA THR A 802 -18.73 -3.53 36.57
C THR A 802 -17.48 -2.69 36.34
N ALA A 803 -17.48 -1.88 35.30
CA ALA A 803 -16.51 -0.82 35.08
C ALA A 803 -17.15 0.56 35.33
N PHE A 804 -16.38 1.52 35.83
CA PHE A 804 -16.85 2.86 36.14
C PHE A 804 -16.05 3.96 35.45
N LEU A 805 -16.63 5.15 35.30
CA LEU A 805 -15.88 6.35 34.95
C LEU A 805 -15.12 6.91 36.17
N ASN A 806 -13.98 7.55 35.94
CA ASN A 806 -13.23 8.33 36.95
C ASN A 806 -14.05 9.53 37.47
N GLY A 807 -14.94 10.07 36.64
CA GLY A 807 -15.78 11.23 36.93
C GLY A 807 -15.11 12.55 36.53
N GLY A 808 -15.83 13.35 35.74
CA GLY A 808 -15.35 14.63 35.20
C GLY A 808 -16.16 15.03 33.96
N PRO A 809 -16.18 16.32 33.58
CA PRO A 809 -17.05 16.82 32.50
C PRO A 809 -16.62 16.38 31.09
N LYS A 810 -15.49 15.67 30.95
CA LYS A 810 -14.97 15.19 29.66
C LYS A 810 -15.01 13.66 29.52
N ASN A 811 -15.34 12.95 30.60
CA ASN A 811 -15.28 11.49 30.71
C ASN A 811 -16.63 10.91 30.27
N GLU A 812 -16.63 9.88 29.42
CA GLU A 812 -17.86 9.37 28.82
C GLU A 812 -17.76 7.89 28.41
N ILE A 813 -18.92 7.24 28.37
CA ILE A 813 -19.10 5.91 27.76
C ILE A 813 -19.39 6.14 26.27
N ILE A 814 -18.72 5.39 25.41
CA ILE A 814 -18.88 5.49 23.95
C ILE A 814 -19.31 4.13 23.40
N LEU A 815 -20.44 4.11 22.71
CA LEU A 815 -20.95 2.92 22.03
C LEU A 815 -20.36 2.86 20.62
N SER A 816 -19.68 1.77 20.32
CA SER A 816 -19.14 1.40 19.00
C SER A 816 -19.53 -0.05 18.63
N ALA A 817 -20.68 -0.51 19.14
CA ALA A 817 -21.21 -1.86 18.99
C ALA A 817 -21.97 -2.09 17.64
N GLY A 818 -22.01 -1.07 16.79
CA GLY A 818 -22.55 -1.12 15.43
C GLY A 818 -24.05 -0.87 15.32
N ALA A 819 -24.51 -0.75 14.08
CA ALA A 819 -25.91 -0.54 13.67
C ALA A 819 -26.96 -1.38 14.43
N ILE A 820 -26.61 -2.61 14.84
CA ILE A 820 -27.49 -3.48 15.65
C ILE A 820 -27.16 -3.38 17.14
N GLY A 821 -25.88 -3.46 17.52
CA GLY A 821 -25.46 -3.60 18.92
C GLY A 821 -25.63 -2.32 19.76
N SER A 822 -25.41 -1.14 19.17
CA SER A 822 -25.53 0.13 19.87
C SER A 822 -26.98 0.48 20.23
N PRO A 823 -27.96 0.45 19.30
CA PRO A 823 -29.37 0.64 19.69
C PRO A 823 -29.91 -0.51 20.56
N GLN A 824 -29.43 -1.75 20.39
CA GLN A 824 -29.79 -2.87 21.28
C GLN A 824 -29.37 -2.57 22.73
N LEU A 825 -28.13 -2.12 22.94
CA LEU A 825 -27.62 -1.82 24.28
C LEU A 825 -28.25 -0.55 24.89
N LEU A 826 -28.61 0.45 24.09
CA LEU A 826 -29.40 1.60 24.57
C LEU A 826 -30.74 1.13 25.15
N MET A 827 -31.49 0.32 24.39
CA MET A 827 -32.78 -0.21 24.85
C MET A 827 -32.64 -1.10 26.09
N LEU A 828 -31.68 -2.04 26.12
CA LEU A 828 -31.39 -2.86 27.31
C LEU A 828 -30.98 -2.02 28.54
N SER A 829 -30.45 -0.82 28.31
CA SER A 829 -30.09 0.14 29.35
C SER A 829 -31.22 1.08 29.78
N GLY A 830 -32.42 0.96 29.20
CA GLY A 830 -33.58 1.79 29.51
C GLY A 830 -33.71 3.07 28.69
N ILE A 831 -32.98 3.20 27.57
CA ILE A 831 -33.08 4.32 26.64
C ILE A 831 -33.69 3.83 25.33
N GLY A 832 -34.94 4.19 25.06
CA GLY A 832 -35.68 3.70 23.90
C GLY A 832 -37.19 3.95 24.02
N PRO A 833 -38.02 3.40 23.13
CA PRO A 833 -39.47 3.59 23.17
C PRO A 833 -40.07 2.99 24.45
N SER A 834 -40.63 3.84 25.32
CA SER A 834 -41.17 3.47 26.64
C SER A 834 -42.02 2.19 26.63
N ASN A 835 -43.08 2.16 25.81
CA ASN A 835 -43.97 1.01 25.66
C ASN A 835 -43.24 -0.31 25.33
N HIS A 836 -42.18 -0.26 24.51
CA HIS A 836 -41.41 -1.45 24.11
C HIS A 836 -40.52 -1.97 25.24
N LEU A 837 -39.93 -1.04 25.99
CA LEU A 837 -39.14 -1.35 27.17
C LEU A 837 -40.01 -1.95 28.28
N GLU A 838 -41.17 -1.35 28.55
CA GLU A 838 -42.14 -1.83 29.54
C GLU A 838 -42.72 -3.21 29.15
N ALA A 839 -43.01 -3.46 27.88
CA ALA A 839 -43.43 -4.78 27.40
C ALA A 839 -42.37 -5.88 27.64
N HIS A 840 -41.09 -5.53 27.61
CA HIS A 840 -39.98 -6.40 28.01
C HIS A 840 -39.70 -6.37 29.53
N GLY A 841 -40.37 -5.50 30.29
CA GLY A 841 -40.15 -5.25 31.72
C GLY A 841 -38.80 -4.61 32.03
N ILE A 842 -38.28 -3.76 31.15
CA ILE A 842 -37.03 -3.00 31.33
C ILE A 842 -37.39 -1.62 31.90
N ASP A 843 -36.71 -1.21 32.98
CA ASP A 843 -36.95 0.10 33.60
C ASP A 843 -36.60 1.24 32.62
N VAL A 844 -37.56 2.13 32.35
CA VAL A 844 -37.35 3.28 31.48
C VAL A 844 -36.50 4.34 32.22
N VAL A 845 -35.32 4.61 31.67
CA VAL A 845 -34.41 5.68 32.11
C VAL A 845 -34.66 6.96 31.31
N LEU A 846 -34.95 6.82 30.02
CA LEU A 846 -35.35 7.89 29.12
C LEU A 846 -36.21 7.32 27.99
N ASP A 847 -37.44 7.83 27.83
CA ASP A 847 -38.22 7.56 26.63
C ASP A 847 -37.57 8.27 25.43
N GLN A 848 -37.11 7.47 24.47
CA GLN A 848 -36.48 7.95 23.24
C GLN A 848 -36.99 7.09 22.08
N PRO A 849 -38.15 7.43 21.50
CA PRO A 849 -38.85 6.57 20.55
C PRO A 849 -38.08 6.35 19.24
N MET A 850 -37.04 7.14 18.97
CA MET A 850 -36.19 6.99 17.77
C MET A 850 -35.08 5.94 17.91
N VAL A 851 -34.82 5.37 19.09
CA VAL A 851 -33.84 4.25 19.20
C VAL A 851 -34.36 3.04 18.44
N GLY A 852 -33.49 2.47 17.58
CA GLY A 852 -33.84 1.35 16.71
C GLY A 852 -34.68 1.75 15.49
N GLN A 853 -35.01 3.03 15.30
CA GLN A 853 -35.78 3.50 14.13
C GLN A 853 -34.86 3.95 12.99
N LEU A 854 -35.44 4.07 11.79
CA LEU A 854 -34.75 4.51 10.56
C LEU A 854 -33.59 3.56 10.18
N MET A 855 -33.80 2.26 10.37
CA MET A 855 -32.85 1.22 9.93
C MET A 855 -32.83 1.16 8.39
N GLY A 856 -31.64 1.09 7.81
CA GLY A 856 -31.45 0.95 6.36
C GLY A 856 -30.40 -0.11 6.03
N ASP A 857 -30.52 -0.76 4.88
CA ASP A 857 -29.50 -1.63 4.28
C ASP A 857 -29.59 -1.52 2.76
N ASN A 858 -28.44 -1.59 2.09
CA ASN A 858 -28.38 -1.51 0.64
C ASN A 858 -28.81 -2.86 0.04
N PRO A 859 -29.90 -2.93 -0.75
CA PRO A 859 -30.27 -4.17 -1.42
C PRO A 859 -29.23 -4.53 -2.48
N VAL A 860 -28.89 -5.83 -2.53
CA VAL A 860 -28.02 -6.41 -3.56
C VAL A 860 -28.80 -7.48 -4.32
N ASN A 861 -28.64 -7.47 -5.63
CA ASN A 861 -29.09 -8.53 -6.52
C ASN A 861 -27.91 -8.94 -7.40
N ALA A 862 -27.79 -10.25 -7.67
CA ALA A 862 -26.60 -10.81 -8.31
C ALA A 862 -26.93 -11.94 -9.27
N ILE A 863 -25.98 -12.24 -10.15
CA ILE A 863 -26.01 -13.35 -11.11
C ILE A 863 -24.77 -14.23 -10.94
N LEU A 864 -24.95 -15.55 -11.06
CA LEU A 864 -23.88 -16.55 -11.01
C LEU A 864 -23.62 -17.09 -12.41
N ILE A 865 -22.46 -16.78 -12.98
CA ILE A 865 -22.09 -17.04 -14.36
C ILE A 865 -21.18 -18.28 -14.40
N PRO A 866 -21.60 -19.41 -15.00
CA PRO A 866 -20.75 -20.58 -15.17
C PRO A 866 -19.64 -20.30 -16.20
N SER A 867 -18.41 -20.72 -15.87
CA SER A 867 -17.24 -20.64 -16.74
C SER A 867 -17.02 -21.96 -17.48
N ILE A 868 -16.54 -21.89 -18.72
CA ILE A 868 -16.08 -23.06 -19.51
C ILE A 868 -14.59 -23.39 -19.31
N ARG A 869 -13.89 -22.60 -18.50
CA ARG A 869 -12.48 -22.80 -18.14
C ARG A 869 -12.27 -22.57 -16.64
N PRO A 870 -11.20 -23.12 -16.03
CA PRO A 870 -10.80 -22.70 -14.68
C PRO A 870 -10.58 -21.19 -14.63
N ILE A 871 -11.06 -20.55 -13.56
CA ILE A 871 -10.87 -19.13 -13.29
C ILE A 871 -10.34 -18.93 -11.87
N GLU A 872 -9.49 -17.91 -11.71
CA GLU A 872 -8.79 -17.64 -10.47
C GLU A 872 -9.77 -17.16 -9.38
N ALA A 873 -9.48 -17.46 -8.11
CA ALA A 873 -10.28 -16.97 -6.99
C ALA A 873 -9.86 -15.54 -6.61
N SER A 874 -10.82 -14.61 -6.61
CA SER A 874 -10.60 -13.18 -6.29
C SER A 874 -11.87 -12.55 -5.72
N LEU A 875 -11.71 -11.47 -4.93
CA LEU A 875 -12.76 -10.80 -4.16
C LEU A 875 -12.87 -9.31 -4.51
N SER A 876 -13.70 -8.97 -5.51
CA SER A 876 -14.13 -7.61 -5.83
C SER A 876 -12.98 -6.62 -6.12
N ASP A 877 -11.99 -7.06 -6.90
CA ASP A 877 -10.87 -6.22 -7.34
C ASP A 877 -11.33 -5.08 -8.27
N VAL A 878 -12.38 -5.30 -9.06
CA VAL A 878 -12.97 -4.32 -9.98
C VAL A 878 -14.34 -3.87 -9.48
N LEU A 879 -14.56 -2.55 -9.53
CA LEU A 879 -15.80 -1.90 -9.10
C LEU A 879 -16.33 -1.00 -10.22
N GLY A 880 -17.60 -1.14 -10.59
CA GLY A 880 -18.29 -0.25 -11.54
C GLY A 880 -19.26 0.69 -10.83
N ILE A 881 -18.96 1.98 -10.72
CA ILE A 881 -19.82 2.96 -10.06
C ILE A 881 -20.65 3.69 -11.13
N THR A 882 -21.96 3.47 -11.15
CA THR A 882 -22.82 4.04 -12.19
C THR A 882 -23.43 5.38 -11.74
N GLY A 883 -23.53 6.34 -12.67
CA GLY A 883 -24.34 7.55 -12.49
C GLY A 883 -25.85 7.28 -12.35
N SER A 884 -26.29 6.02 -12.43
CA SER A 884 -27.67 5.60 -12.19
C SER A 884 -27.97 5.21 -10.74
N GLY A 885 -26.97 5.20 -9.86
CA GLY A 885 -27.11 4.86 -8.43
C GLY A 885 -26.82 3.38 -8.11
N ASN A 886 -26.00 2.70 -8.91
CA ASN A 886 -25.59 1.32 -8.65
C ASN A 886 -24.08 1.19 -8.49
N TYR A 887 -23.67 0.26 -7.64
CA TYR A 887 -22.30 -0.21 -7.51
C TYR A 887 -22.24 -1.67 -7.98
N ILE A 888 -21.44 -1.93 -9.01
CA ILE A 888 -21.20 -3.27 -9.56
C ILE A 888 -19.93 -3.84 -8.96
N GLU A 889 -20.01 -5.06 -8.42
CA GLU A 889 -18.91 -5.77 -7.78
C GLU A 889 -18.83 -7.22 -8.31
N THR A 890 -17.67 -7.88 -8.17
CA THR A 890 -17.50 -9.24 -8.73
C THR A 890 -16.53 -10.15 -7.98
N VAL A 891 -16.94 -11.42 -7.83
CA VAL A 891 -16.17 -12.49 -7.17
C VAL A 891 -15.97 -13.65 -8.13
N SER A 892 -14.82 -14.32 -8.10
CA SER A 892 -14.47 -15.40 -9.05
C SER A 892 -13.97 -16.69 -8.37
N GLY A 893 -13.79 -17.74 -9.17
CA GLY A 893 -13.23 -19.02 -8.73
C GLY A 893 -14.18 -19.92 -7.90
N LEU A 894 -15.45 -19.54 -7.75
CA LEU A 894 -16.42 -20.25 -6.93
C LEU A 894 -16.81 -21.60 -7.56
N THR A 895 -16.72 -22.70 -6.81
CA THR A 895 -17.16 -24.02 -7.30
C THR A 895 -18.68 -24.12 -7.28
N LEU A 896 -19.29 -24.53 -8.41
CA LEU A 896 -20.74 -24.73 -8.53
C LEU A 896 -21.18 -25.97 -7.74
N VAL A 897 -22.24 -25.82 -6.93
CA VAL A 897 -22.85 -26.94 -6.20
C VAL A 897 -23.76 -27.78 -7.11
N PRO A 898 -23.98 -29.08 -6.83
CA PRO A 898 -24.80 -29.96 -7.66
C PRO A 898 -26.18 -29.42 -8.03
N LYS A 899 -26.85 -28.69 -7.12
CA LYS A 899 -28.17 -28.12 -7.41
C LYS A 899 -28.14 -27.00 -8.46
N ALA A 900 -27.06 -26.22 -8.53
CA ALA A 900 -26.90 -25.20 -9.57
C ALA A 900 -26.69 -25.84 -10.95
N ILE A 901 -25.91 -26.93 -10.99
CA ILE A 901 -25.67 -27.72 -12.22
C ILE A 901 -26.98 -28.36 -12.71
N GLU A 902 -27.79 -28.92 -11.80
CA GLU A 902 -29.10 -29.51 -12.11
C GLU A 902 -30.03 -28.49 -12.79
N VAL A 903 -30.14 -27.28 -12.24
CA VAL A 903 -31.06 -26.25 -12.77
C VAL A 903 -30.55 -25.65 -14.08
N LEU A 904 -29.25 -25.40 -14.22
CA LEU A 904 -28.66 -24.97 -15.50
C LEU A 904 -28.93 -26.00 -16.60
N THR A 905 -28.79 -27.30 -16.30
CA THR A 905 -29.08 -28.40 -17.22
C THR A 905 -30.57 -28.43 -17.59
N GLN A 906 -31.48 -28.21 -16.64
CA GLN A 906 -32.93 -28.12 -16.90
C GLN A 906 -33.30 -26.88 -17.75
N ALA A 907 -32.55 -25.79 -17.64
CA ALA A 907 -32.67 -24.59 -18.46
C ALA A 907 -32.02 -24.71 -19.85
N GLY A 908 -31.50 -25.90 -20.22
CA GLY A 908 -30.90 -26.16 -21.53
C GLY A 908 -29.45 -25.68 -21.69
N VAL A 909 -28.79 -25.26 -20.61
CA VAL A 909 -27.36 -24.92 -20.63
C VAL A 909 -26.55 -26.22 -20.67
N ASP A 910 -25.61 -26.31 -21.61
CA ASP A 910 -24.71 -27.46 -21.69
C ASP A 910 -23.70 -27.44 -20.53
N MET A 911 -23.78 -28.46 -19.68
CA MET A 911 -22.88 -28.67 -18.53
C MET A 911 -22.00 -29.93 -18.70
N SER A 912 -21.90 -30.48 -19.92
CA SER A 912 -21.28 -31.80 -20.20
C SER A 912 -19.76 -31.77 -20.41
N PHE A 913 -19.05 -30.92 -19.67
CA PHE A 913 -17.59 -30.79 -19.76
C PHE A 913 -16.85 -31.81 -18.88
N PRO A 914 -15.92 -32.60 -19.44
CA PRO A 914 -15.14 -33.57 -18.67
C PRO A 914 -14.04 -32.89 -17.84
N ASP A 915 -13.95 -33.27 -16.57
CA ASP A 915 -12.86 -32.99 -15.62
C ASP A 915 -12.38 -31.54 -15.43
N MET A 916 -13.13 -30.77 -14.62
CA MET A 916 -12.70 -30.42 -13.24
C MET A 916 -13.64 -29.39 -12.59
N LYS A 917 -14.21 -29.74 -11.42
CA LYS A 917 -14.89 -28.85 -10.44
C LYS A 917 -15.47 -27.55 -11.02
N MET A 918 -16.49 -27.63 -11.88
CA MET A 918 -17.03 -26.50 -12.64
C MET A 918 -17.12 -25.21 -11.81
N GLN A 919 -16.40 -24.18 -12.24
CA GLN A 919 -16.31 -22.89 -11.56
C GLN A 919 -17.25 -21.85 -12.17
N GLY A 920 -17.58 -20.83 -11.40
CA GLY A 920 -18.30 -19.65 -11.86
C GLY A 920 -17.85 -18.37 -11.17
N GLY A 921 -18.16 -17.25 -11.80
CA GLY A 921 -18.01 -15.91 -11.22
C GLY A 921 -19.37 -15.29 -10.91
N VAL A 922 -19.43 -14.45 -9.89
CA VAL A 922 -20.61 -13.67 -9.53
C VAL A 922 -20.43 -12.23 -9.97
N LEU A 923 -21.45 -11.66 -10.61
CA LEU A 923 -21.60 -10.21 -10.72
C LEU A 923 -22.74 -9.77 -9.80
N ALA A 924 -22.51 -8.77 -8.96
CA ALA A 924 -23.49 -8.22 -8.03
C ALA A 924 -23.73 -6.74 -8.33
N SER A 925 -24.98 -6.30 -8.27
CA SER A 925 -25.38 -4.90 -8.31
C SER A 925 -26.00 -4.50 -6.98
N LYS A 926 -25.43 -3.46 -6.36
CA LYS A 926 -25.85 -2.90 -5.07
C LYS A 926 -26.39 -1.48 -5.27
N VAL A 927 -27.59 -1.21 -4.78
CA VAL A 927 -28.19 0.14 -4.84
C VAL A 927 -27.45 1.07 -3.86
N SER A 928 -27.03 2.26 -4.31
CA SER A 928 -26.17 3.16 -3.52
C SER A 928 -26.92 3.98 -2.47
N LYS A 929 -27.86 4.82 -2.90
CA LYS A 929 -28.65 5.71 -2.02
C LYS A 929 -30.07 5.14 -1.92
N ILE A 930 -30.38 4.57 -0.77
CA ILE A 930 -31.67 3.93 -0.47
C ILE A 930 -32.68 4.94 0.07
N PHE A 931 -33.96 4.66 -0.14
CA PHE A 931 -35.09 5.43 0.41
C PHE A 931 -36.02 4.60 1.28
N SER A 932 -36.04 3.28 1.11
CA SER A 932 -36.70 2.34 2.03
C SER A 932 -36.01 2.34 3.39
N GLN A 933 -36.80 2.37 4.46
CA GLN A 933 -36.34 2.35 5.85
C GLN A 933 -37.28 1.49 6.69
N GLY A 934 -36.73 0.88 7.74
CA GLY A 934 -37.48 0.13 8.74
C GLY A 934 -37.00 0.40 10.16
N HIS A 935 -37.03 -0.63 10.99
CA HIS A 935 -36.86 -0.55 12.44
C HIS A 935 -36.20 -1.80 13.03
N MET A 936 -35.81 -1.72 14.29
CA MET A 936 -35.26 -2.81 15.08
C MET A 936 -35.90 -2.86 16.47
N GLU A 937 -36.30 -4.04 16.89
CA GLU A 937 -36.96 -4.30 18.17
C GLU A 937 -36.17 -5.30 19.01
N LEU A 938 -36.07 -5.09 20.32
CA LEU A 938 -35.61 -6.15 21.23
C LEU A 938 -36.51 -7.38 21.12
N LYS A 939 -35.89 -8.56 21.08
CA LYS A 939 -36.54 -9.87 21.14
C LYS A 939 -36.61 -10.43 22.57
N SER A 940 -35.67 -10.02 23.42
CA SER A 940 -35.57 -10.43 24.82
C SER A 940 -34.69 -9.44 25.62
N LYS A 941 -34.47 -9.73 26.90
CA LYS A 941 -33.52 -9.02 27.78
C LYS A 941 -32.06 -9.50 27.65
N ASP A 942 -31.78 -10.54 26.87
CA ASP A 942 -30.43 -11.07 26.71
C ASP A 942 -29.69 -10.34 25.57
N PRO A 943 -28.54 -9.68 25.80
CA PRO A 943 -27.76 -9.05 24.74
C PRO A 943 -27.17 -10.03 23.71
N ASN A 944 -27.17 -11.34 23.99
CA ASN A 944 -26.72 -12.37 23.05
C ASN A 944 -27.79 -12.71 22.00
N ASP A 945 -29.08 -12.58 22.34
CA ASP A 945 -30.17 -12.69 21.37
C ASP A 945 -29.97 -11.63 20.27
N ASN A 946 -30.21 -12.04 19.02
CA ASN A 946 -30.32 -11.08 17.93
C ASN A 946 -31.69 -10.39 18.04
N PRO A 947 -31.75 -9.04 18.00
CA PRO A 947 -33.01 -8.31 17.92
C PRO A 947 -33.71 -8.60 16.59
N THR A 948 -35.02 -8.36 16.55
CA THR A 948 -35.80 -8.37 15.30
C THR A 948 -35.42 -7.15 14.48
N VAL A 949 -35.15 -7.31 13.18
CA VAL A 949 -34.76 -6.21 12.28
C VAL A 949 -35.63 -6.24 11.02
N THR A 950 -36.11 -5.08 10.62
CA THR A 950 -36.90 -4.83 9.40
C THR A 950 -36.22 -3.74 8.58
N PHE A 951 -36.01 -3.95 7.28
CA PHE A 951 -35.45 -2.94 6.37
C PHE A 951 -36.45 -2.40 5.34
N ASN A 952 -37.58 -3.09 5.13
CA ASN A 952 -38.60 -2.80 4.14
C ASN A 952 -38.05 -2.74 2.69
N TYR A 953 -37.17 -3.67 2.31
CA TYR A 953 -36.49 -3.67 0.99
C TYR A 953 -37.48 -3.44 -0.17
N PHE A 954 -37.24 -2.39 -0.97
CA PHE A 954 -38.03 -1.96 -2.12
C PHE A 954 -39.45 -1.43 -1.82
N HIS A 955 -39.77 -1.11 -0.56
CA HIS A 955 -40.99 -0.39 -0.21
C HIS A 955 -41.03 0.99 -0.88
N ASP A 956 -39.89 1.66 -1.06
CA ASP A 956 -39.79 2.80 -1.96
C ASP A 956 -39.43 2.35 -3.39
N SER A 957 -40.32 2.66 -4.33
CA SER A 957 -40.16 2.35 -5.76
C SER A 957 -38.91 2.95 -6.42
N ARG A 958 -38.25 3.95 -5.80
CA ARG A 958 -36.94 4.49 -6.24
C ARG A 958 -35.85 3.44 -6.13
N ASP A 959 -35.84 2.65 -5.06
CA ASP A 959 -34.82 1.62 -4.84
C ASP A 959 -34.97 0.50 -5.88
N LEU A 960 -36.22 0.12 -6.18
CA LEU A 960 -36.54 -0.91 -7.17
C LEU A 960 -36.12 -0.47 -8.60
N ARG A 961 -36.46 0.75 -9.01
CA ARG A 961 -36.02 1.31 -10.30
C ARG A 961 -34.50 1.38 -10.41
N THR A 962 -33.80 1.63 -9.31
CA THR A 962 -32.34 1.61 -9.28
C THR A 962 -31.80 0.19 -9.43
N CYS A 963 -32.34 -0.79 -8.69
CA CYS A 963 -31.98 -2.20 -8.84
C CYS A 963 -32.14 -2.71 -10.28
N VAL A 964 -33.28 -2.41 -10.93
CA VAL A 964 -33.54 -2.82 -12.33
C VAL A 964 -32.44 -2.30 -13.26
N ARG A 965 -32.10 -1.01 -13.18
CA ARG A 965 -31.01 -0.40 -13.97
C ARG A 965 -29.65 -1.06 -13.69
N GLY A 966 -29.44 -1.52 -12.46
CA GLY A 966 -28.28 -2.33 -12.08
C GLY A 966 -28.25 -3.68 -12.79
N MET A 967 -29.37 -4.41 -12.77
CA MET A 967 -29.53 -5.68 -13.49
C MET A 967 -29.38 -5.50 -15.01
N GLU A 968 -29.80 -4.37 -15.58
CA GLU A 968 -29.55 -4.04 -17.00
C GLU A 968 -28.06 -3.81 -17.31
N VAL A 969 -27.28 -3.28 -16.36
CA VAL A 969 -25.81 -3.20 -16.47
C VAL A 969 -25.20 -4.59 -16.37
N LEU A 970 -25.64 -5.44 -15.44
CA LEU A 970 -25.17 -6.84 -15.34
C LEU A 970 -25.43 -7.62 -16.64
N ARG A 971 -26.58 -7.39 -17.28
CA ARG A 971 -26.90 -7.96 -18.61
C ARG A 971 -25.88 -7.56 -19.66
N LYS A 972 -25.56 -6.27 -19.78
CA LYS A 972 -24.57 -5.80 -20.76
C LYS A 972 -23.16 -6.36 -20.52
N VAL A 973 -22.74 -6.51 -19.26
CA VAL A 973 -21.46 -7.15 -18.92
C VAL A 973 -21.49 -8.64 -19.29
N PHE A 974 -22.58 -9.35 -18.99
CA PHE A 974 -22.77 -10.76 -19.37
C PHE A 974 -22.76 -10.96 -20.90
N GLU A 975 -23.40 -10.07 -21.64
CA GLU A 975 -23.52 -10.12 -23.10
C GLU A 975 -22.25 -9.63 -23.84
N SER A 976 -21.25 -9.10 -23.13
CA SER A 976 -20.01 -8.55 -23.70
C SER A 976 -19.10 -9.58 -24.38
N GLU A 977 -18.35 -9.14 -25.39
CA GLU A 977 -17.35 -9.95 -26.09
C GLU A 977 -16.19 -10.36 -25.15
N ALA A 978 -15.75 -9.45 -24.27
CA ALA A 978 -14.74 -9.72 -23.26
C ALA A 978 -15.10 -10.96 -22.40
N LEU A 979 -16.34 -11.02 -21.88
CA LEU A 979 -16.79 -12.14 -21.05
C LEU A 979 -17.17 -13.38 -21.88
N ALA A 980 -17.52 -13.24 -23.16
CA ALA A 980 -17.85 -14.35 -24.06
C ALA A 980 -16.70 -15.36 -24.21
N SER A 981 -15.45 -14.94 -23.98
CA SER A 981 -14.28 -15.82 -23.98
C SER A 981 -14.19 -16.77 -22.78
N ILE A 982 -14.91 -16.49 -21.69
CA ILE A 982 -14.83 -17.20 -20.39
C ILE A 982 -16.14 -17.89 -20.03
N ARG A 983 -17.29 -17.21 -20.22
CA ARG A 983 -18.60 -17.73 -19.83
C ARG A 983 -19.06 -18.90 -20.72
N ASN A 984 -19.96 -19.71 -20.20
CA ASN A 984 -20.64 -20.73 -20.99
C ASN A 984 -21.44 -20.08 -22.15
N PRO A 985 -21.19 -20.46 -23.43
CA PRO A 985 -21.85 -19.87 -24.58
C PRO A 985 -23.32 -20.29 -24.70
N SER A 986 -23.68 -21.46 -24.16
CA SER A 986 -25.06 -21.96 -24.10
C SER A 986 -25.89 -21.29 -23.00
N ALA A 987 -25.25 -20.54 -22.09
CA ALA A 987 -25.96 -19.76 -21.08
C ALA A 987 -26.54 -18.46 -21.67
N SER A 988 -27.85 -18.28 -21.51
CA SER A 988 -28.56 -17.01 -21.75
C SER A 988 -28.72 -16.23 -20.44
N PHE A 989 -28.86 -14.90 -20.51
CA PHE A 989 -29.08 -14.09 -19.30
C PHE A 989 -30.32 -14.57 -18.52
N GLN A 990 -31.40 -14.93 -19.21
CA GLN A 990 -32.60 -15.48 -18.59
C GLN A 990 -32.32 -16.80 -17.83
N SER A 991 -31.57 -17.73 -18.42
CA SER A 991 -31.21 -18.99 -17.73
C SER A 991 -30.42 -18.77 -16.43
N ILE A 992 -29.69 -17.65 -16.32
CA ILE A 992 -28.99 -17.27 -15.08
C ILE A 992 -29.96 -16.62 -14.07
N LEU A 993 -30.94 -15.84 -14.51
CA LEU A 993 -32.02 -15.33 -13.63
C LEU A 993 -32.88 -16.48 -13.09
N ASP A 994 -33.20 -17.47 -13.93
CA ASP A 994 -33.97 -18.66 -13.54
C ASP A 994 -33.17 -19.53 -12.55
N LEU A 995 -31.86 -19.71 -12.79
CA LEU A 995 -30.93 -20.31 -11.82
C LEU A 995 -30.99 -19.59 -10.47
N MET A 996 -30.75 -18.28 -10.42
CA MET A 996 -30.75 -17.53 -9.15
C MET A 996 -32.12 -17.57 -8.47
N SER A 997 -33.21 -17.59 -9.25
CA SER A 997 -34.58 -17.74 -8.75
C SER A 997 -34.85 -19.13 -8.15
N SER A 998 -34.19 -20.18 -8.64
CA SER A 998 -34.28 -21.53 -8.06
C SER A 998 -33.53 -21.70 -6.72
N VAL A 999 -32.49 -20.90 -6.46
CA VAL A 999 -31.63 -21.05 -5.28
C VAL A 999 -32.26 -20.34 -4.06
N PRO A 1000 -32.31 -20.99 -2.88
CA PRO A 1000 -32.83 -20.37 -1.64
C PRO A 1000 -31.79 -19.43 -1.01
N ILE A 1001 -31.43 -18.36 -1.72
CA ILE A 1001 -30.49 -17.31 -1.26
C ILE A 1001 -31.07 -16.43 -0.14
N ASN A 1002 -32.40 -16.40 -0.01
CA ASN A 1002 -33.16 -15.74 1.04
C ASN A 1002 -34.39 -16.61 1.40
N GLN A 1003 -35.20 -16.15 2.35
CA GLN A 1003 -36.43 -16.80 2.80
C GLN A 1003 -37.70 -16.05 2.33
N ARG A 1004 -37.60 -15.25 1.26
CA ARG A 1004 -38.72 -14.47 0.72
C ARG A 1004 -39.65 -15.37 -0.10
N PRO A 1005 -40.98 -15.15 -0.06
CA PRO A 1005 -41.89 -15.74 -1.02
C PRO A 1005 -41.47 -15.34 -2.44
N LYS A 1006 -41.23 -16.32 -3.31
CA LYS A 1006 -40.93 -16.08 -4.73
C LYS A 1006 -42.21 -16.19 -5.55
N HIS A 1007 -42.50 -15.17 -6.34
CA HIS A 1007 -43.80 -14.97 -6.98
C HIS A 1007 -43.87 -15.58 -8.38
N CYS A 1008 -42.73 -15.69 -9.09
CA CYS A 1008 -42.62 -16.38 -10.38
C CYS A 1008 -41.26 -17.08 -10.52
N VAL A 1009 -41.26 -18.36 -10.94
CA VAL A 1009 -40.05 -19.20 -11.09
C VAL A 1009 -39.65 -19.38 -12.57
N GLY A 1010 -40.37 -18.75 -13.51
CA GLY A 1010 -40.01 -18.73 -14.93
C GLY A 1010 -40.42 -17.42 -15.60
N SER A 1011 -39.53 -16.84 -16.42
CA SER A 1011 -39.75 -15.58 -17.14
C SER A 1011 -40.20 -14.38 -16.27
N ALA A 1012 -39.69 -14.31 -15.03
CA ALA A 1012 -39.95 -13.16 -14.15
C ALA A 1012 -39.34 -11.86 -14.73
N SER A 1013 -40.02 -10.73 -14.53
CA SER A 1013 -39.47 -9.41 -14.90
C SER A 1013 -38.26 -9.06 -14.04
N LEU A 1014 -37.40 -8.13 -14.49
CA LEU A 1014 -36.28 -7.65 -13.67
C LEU A 1014 -36.74 -7.03 -12.35
N GLU A 1015 -37.94 -6.44 -12.31
CA GLU A 1015 -38.55 -5.91 -11.09
C GLU A 1015 -38.88 -7.04 -10.10
N GLN A 1016 -39.57 -8.09 -10.56
CA GLN A 1016 -39.89 -9.23 -9.70
C GLN A 1016 -38.62 -10.00 -9.29
N PHE A 1017 -37.64 -10.13 -10.19
CA PHE A 1017 -36.33 -10.69 -9.86
C PHE A 1017 -35.62 -9.88 -8.77
N CYS A 1018 -35.63 -8.54 -8.86
CA CYS A 1018 -35.11 -7.68 -7.79
C CYS A 1018 -35.79 -8.01 -6.45
N VAL A 1019 -37.13 -7.96 -6.40
CA VAL A 1019 -37.91 -8.16 -5.16
C VAL A 1019 -37.77 -9.56 -4.55
N ASP A 1020 -37.75 -10.61 -5.38
CA ASP A 1020 -37.71 -12.01 -4.92
C ASP A 1020 -36.30 -12.49 -4.56
N ASN A 1021 -35.27 -11.98 -5.24
CA ASN A 1021 -33.88 -12.47 -5.12
C ASN A 1021 -32.92 -11.47 -4.46
N VAL A 1022 -33.45 -10.49 -3.72
CA VAL A 1022 -32.64 -9.55 -2.92
C VAL A 1022 -31.91 -10.26 -1.77
N PHE A 1023 -30.70 -9.80 -1.49
CA PHE A 1023 -29.97 -10.13 -0.26
C PHE A 1023 -29.30 -8.88 0.33
N SER A 1024 -28.85 -9.00 1.58
CA SER A 1024 -28.20 -7.93 2.32
C SER A 1024 -26.82 -7.63 1.76
N SER A 1025 -26.48 -6.35 1.62
CA SER A 1025 -25.09 -5.93 1.38
C SER A 1025 -24.19 -6.10 2.61
N TYR A 1026 -24.78 -6.36 3.78
CA TYR A 1026 -24.17 -6.27 5.10
C TYR A 1026 -23.62 -4.86 5.44
N HIS A 1027 -24.11 -3.81 4.76
CA HIS A 1027 -23.78 -2.40 5.01
C HIS A 1027 -24.89 -1.68 5.80
N TYR A 1028 -25.67 -2.44 6.58
CA TYR A 1028 -26.79 -1.91 7.34
C TYR A 1028 -26.37 -0.85 8.37
N HIS A 1029 -27.21 0.18 8.51
CA HIS A 1029 -26.96 1.43 9.21
C HIS A 1029 -28.26 1.98 9.84
N GLY A 1030 -28.16 3.07 10.60
CA GLY A 1030 -29.29 3.67 11.32
C GLY A 1030 -29.55 3.08 12.71
N GLY A 1031 -30.68 3.42 13.31
CA GLY A 1031 -31.05 3.02 14.68
C GLY A 1031 -30.55 3.95 15.80
N CYS A 1032 -29.49 4.74 15.57
CA CYS A 1032 -28.98 5.78 16.48
C CYS A 1032 -28.75 7.13 15.75
N ARG A 1033 -29.54 7.44 14.73
CA ARG A 1033 -29.28 8.51 13.75
C ARG A 1033 -29.03 9.89 14.38
N VAL A 1034 -28.13 10.66 13.76
CA VAL A 1034 -27.88 12.09 14.06
C VAL A 1034 -29.16 12.92 13.93
N ASP A 1035 -29.29 13.93 14.77
CA ASP A 1035 -30.46 14.81 14.93
C ASP A 1035 -31.77 14.06 15.28
N SER A 1036 -31.68 12.78 15.67
CA SER A 1036 -32.82 11.93 16.06
C SER A 1036 -32.61 11.24 17.42
N VAL A 1037 -31.50 10.50 17.57
CA VAL A 1037 -31.10 9.82 18.82
C VAL A 1037 -29.85 10.46 19.41
N VAL A 1038 -28.94 10.93 18.55
CA VAL A 1038 -27.71 11.64 18.95
C VAL A 1038 -27.66 13.05 18.37
N ASP A 1039 -27.01 13.98 19.07
CA ASP A 1039 -26.75 15.33 18.57
C ASP A 1039 -25.62 15.33 17.51
N ARG A 1040 -25.26 16.49 16.96
CA ARG A 1040 -24.13 16.64 16.00
C ARG A 1040 -22.75 16.51 16.64
N ASP A 1041 -22.72 16.38 17.97
CA ASP A 1041 -21.55 15.94 18.72
C ASP A 1041 -21.60 14.42 19.00
N TYR A 1042 -22.61 13.73 18.47
CA TYR A 1042 -22.92 12.30 18.57
C TYR A 1042 -23.18 11.81 20.00
N LYS A 1043 -23.48 12.73 20.93
CA LYS A 1043 -23.93 12.42 22.30
C LYS A 1043 -25.39 12.02 22.27
N VAL A 1044 -25.79 11.08 23.13
CA VAL A 1044 -27.19 10.63 23.20
C VAL A 1044 -28.06 11.78 23.74
N ILE A 1045 -29.06 12.19 22.95
CA ILE A 1045 -29.97 13.29 23.27
C ILE A 1045 -30.72 12.93 24.56
N GLY A 1046 -30.72 13.84 25.53
CA GLY A 1046 -31.33 13.63 26.85
C GLY A 1046 -30.44 12.91 27.88
N VAL A 1047 -29.22 12.47 27.53
CA VAL A 1047 -28.30 11.78 28.44
C VAL A 1047 -26.96 12.52 28.57
N ASP A 1048 -26.32 12.46 29.74
CA ASP A 1048 -24.96 12.96 29.97
C ASP A 1048 -23.93 11.83 30.02
N ALA A 1049 -22.70 12.13 29.58
CA ALA A 1049 -21.57 11.20 29.56
C ALA A 1049 -21.79 9.91 28.72
N LEU A 1050 -22.64 9.98 27.68
CA LEU A 1050 -22.92 8.87 26.76
C LEU A 1050 -22.92 9.34 25.29
N ARG A 1051 -22.21 8.60 24.42
CA ARG A 1051 -22.02 8.89 22.99
C ARG A 1051 -22.18 7.62 22.14
N VAL A 1052 -22.52 7.77 20.86
CA VAL A 1052 -22.48 6.69 19.87
C VAL A 1052 -21.51 7.06 18.74
N VAL A 1053 -20.59 6.15 18.38
CA VAL A 1053 -19.57 6.32 17.33
C VAL A 1053 -19.40 4.99 16.59
N ASP A 1054 -20.35 4.68 15.70
CA ASP A 1054 -20.31 3.59 14.72
C ASP A 1054 -21.39 3.81 13.64
N GLY A 1055 -21.59 2.85 12.72
CA GLY A 1055 -22.54 2.96 11.61
C GLY A 1055 -24.02 3.14 11.98
N SER A 1056 -24.41 3.04 13.26
CA SER A 1056 -25.79 3.32 13.70
C SER A 1056 -26.19 4.79 13.60
N ILE A 1057 -25.23 5.71 13.49
CA ILE A 1057 -25.48 7.16 13.44
C ILE A 1057 -25.76 7.68 12.02
N PHE A 1058 -25.31 6.98 10.98
CA PHE A 1058 -25.37 7.46 9.59
C PHE A 1058 -26.77 7.41 8.98
N SER A 1059 -26.98 8.30 8.01
CA SER A 1059 -28.21 8.38 7.22
C SER A 1059 -28.26 7.45 6.00
N SER A 1060 -27.10 6.94 5.58
CA SER A 1060 -26.86 6.04 4.45
C SER A 1060 -25.55 5.26 4.66
N ALA A 1061 -25.26 4.26 3.82
CA ALA A 1061 -23.93 3.66 3.75
C ALA A 1061 -23.01 4.54 2.88
N LEU A 1062 -22.10 5.28 3.54
CA LEU A 1062 -21.24 6.28 2.89
C LEU A 1062 -20.07 5.64 2.12
N GLY A 1063 -20.05 5.83 0.80
CA GLY A 1063 -19.12 5.22 -0.15
C GLY A 1063 -19.48 3.78 -0.55
N THR A 1064 -18.69 3.18 -1.45
CA THR A 1064 -18.98 1.83 -1.98
C THR A 1064 -19.07 0.77 -0.88
N ASN A 1065 -18.20 0.87 0.13
CA ASN A 1065 -18.18 0.01 1.31
C ASN A 1065 -17.88 0.88 2.55
N PRO A 1066 -18.82 1.06 3.50
CA PRO A 1066 -18.73 2.09 4.54
C PRO A 1066 -17.67 1.80 5.61
N GLN A 1067 -16.89 0.72 5.50
CA GLN A 1067 -15.89 0.36 6.50
C GLN A 1067 -14.76 1.41 6.60
N ALA A 1068 -14.30 1.96 5.47
CA ALA A 1068 -13.27 2.99 5.46
C ALA A 1068 -13.76 4.23 6.22
N THR A 1069 -14.96 4.71 5.86
CA THR A 1069 -15.62 5.86 6.48
C THR A 1069 -15.88 5.63 7.97
N THR A 1070 -16.23 4.40 8.37
CA THR A 1070 -16.45 4.01 9.77
C THR A 1070 -15.15 3.99 10.59
N MET A 1071 -14.03 3.49 10.04
CA MET A 1071 -12.71 3.55 10.68
C MET A 1071 -12.22 4.99 10.82
N MET A 1072 -12.35 5.76 9.73
CA MET A 1072 -12.01 7.19 9.65
C MET A 1072 -12.77 7.97 10.73
N PHE A 1073 -14.10 7.82 10.80
CA PHE A 1073 -14.96 8.51 11.74
C PHE A 1073 -14.62 8.19 13.21
N GLY A 1074 -14.38 6.91 13.52
CA GLY A 1074 -13.95 6.47 14.86
C GLY A 1074 -12.66 7.15 15.33
N ARG A 1075 -11.65 7.21 14.46
CA ARG A 1075 -10.40 7.92 14.75
C ARG A 1075 -10.60 9.44 14.82
N ARG A 1076 -11.26 10.03 13.82
CA ARG A 1076 -11.50 11.48 13.71
C ARG A 1076 -12.17 12.05 14.97
N LYS A 1077 -13.10 11.30 15.57
CA LYS A 1077 -13.81 11.75 16.78
C LYS A 1077 -12.99 11.58 18.06
N ALA A 1078 -12.04 10.65 18.11
CA ALA A 1078 -11.04 10.60 19.17
C ALA A 1078 -10.06 11.80 19.10
N GLU A 1079 -9.60 12.20 17.91
CA GLU A 1079 -8.70 13.36 17.76
C GLU A 1079 -9.33 14.66 18.28
N GLN A 1080 -10.62 14.89 18.02
CA GLN A 1080 -11.36 16.01 18.61
C GLN A 1080 -11.32 15.96 20.15
N LYS A 1081 -11.63 14.79 20.73
CA LYS A 1081 -11.59 14.56 22.18
C LYS A 1081 -10.19 14.69 22.80
N GLU A 1082 -9.14 14.37 22.07
CA GLU A 1082 -7.75 14.54 22.53
C GLU A 1082 -7.39 16.04 22.60
N SER A 1083 -7.85 16.84 21.64
CA SER A 1083 -7.64 18.29 21.62
C SER A 1083 -8.35 19.01 22.79
N ASP A 1084 -9.53 18.52 23.20
CA ASP A 1084 -10.21 18.98 24.42
C ASP A 1084 -9.34 18.76 25.67
N PHE A 1085 -8.56 17.67 25.73
CA PHE A 1085 -7.70 17.37 26.88
C PHE A 1085 -6.41 18.20 26.87
N LYS A 1086 -5.78 18.39 25.72
CA LYS A 1086 -4.53 19.18 25.56
C LYS A 1086 -4.69 20.67 25.87
N THR A 1087 -5.89 21.24 25.70
CA THR A 1087 -6.17 22.67 25.91
C THR A 1087 -6.42 23.09 27.36
N THR A 1088 -6.35 22.17 28.34
CA THR A 1088 -6.58 22.48 29.77
C THR A 1088 -5.34 22.18 30.61
N PRO A 1089 -4.79 23.13 31.39
CA PRO A 1089 -3.65 22.87 32.26
C PRO A 1089 -3.96 21.76 33.27
N ARG A 1090 -3.19 20.66 33.25
CA ARG A 1090 -3.27 19.62 34.28
C ARG A 1090 -2.85 20.23 35.63
N PRO A 1091 -3.68 20.15 36.69
CA PRO A 1091 -3.20 20.42 38.05
C PRO A 1091 -2.07 19.45 38.37
N ALA A 1092 -0.98 19.94 38.97
CA ALA A 1092 0.15 19.08 39.31
C ALA A 1092 -0.28 17.96 40.27
N LEU A 1093 -0.08 16.71 39.85
CA LEU A 1093 -0.32 15.53 40.68
C LEU A 1093 0.56 15.60 41.92
N LYS A 1094 -0.05 15.86 43.08
CA LYS A 1094 0.63 15.72 44.37
C LYS A 1094 0.89 14.24 44.61
N ASN A 1095 2.17 13.86 44.71
CA ASN A 1095 2.60 12.50 45.05
C ASN A 1095 2.05 12.08 46.42
N TYR A 1096 0.91 11.40 46.44
CA TYR A 1096 0.46 10.61 47.58
C TYR A 1096 1.26 9.30 47.60
N ASN A 1097 2.39 9.34 48.30
CA ASN A 1097 3.27 8.20 48.48
C ASN A 1097 2.66 7.27 49.55
N LEU A 1098 1.95 6.23 49.10
CA LEU A 1098 1.33 5.21 49.95
C LEU A 1098 2.06 3.86 49.79
N ASP A 1099 1.81 2.96 50.76
CA ASP A 1099 2.22 1.56 50.76
C ASP A 1099 3.72 1.23 50.87
N LYS A 1100 4.32 1.72 51.96
CA LYS A 1100 5.28 0.93 52.75
C LYS A 1100 4.90 0.88 54.24
N LYS A 1101 3.83 0.14 54.58
CA LYS A 1101 3.59 -0.43 55.92
C LYS A 1101 2.45 -1.47 55.93
N ALA A 1102 2.81 -2.73 55.63
CA ALA A 1102 1.94 -3.89 55.75
C ALA A 1102 2.64 -5.07 56.45
N GLU A 1103 3.57 -4.78 57.37
CA GLU A 1103 4.25 -5.78 58.20
C GLU A 1103 4.25 -5.38 59.69
N ASN A 1104 4.24 -6.41 60.54
CA ASN A 1104 4.49 -6.38 61.99
C ASN A 1104 3.49 -5.60 62.87
N SER A 1105 2.34 -6.25 63.09
CA SER A 1105 1.41 -5.97 64.19
C SER A 1105 1.96 -6.40 65.56
N VAL A 1106 2.89 -5.63 66.15
CA VAL A 1106 3.35 -5.82 67.53
C VAL A 1106 3.57 -4.46 68.22
N GLY A 1107 2.95 -4.25 69.39
CA GLY A 1107 3.19 -3.06 70.23
C GLY A 1107 1.92 -2.55 70.93
N LYS A 1108 1.82 -2.80 72.24
CA LYS A 1108 0.75 -2.23 73.10
C LYS A 1108 1.10 -0.82 73.56
N LEU A 1109 0.06 -0.07 73.92
CA LEU A 1109 -0.02 1.05 74.87
C LEU A 1109 1.31 1.70 75.33
N GLN A 1110 1.43 3.01 75.09
CA GLN A 1110 1.61 3.98 76.19
C GLN A 1110 1.17 5.40 75.77
N ASP A 1111 0.73 6.18 76.77
CA ASP A 1111 0.58 7.65 76.86
C ASP A 1111 -0.01 8.43 75.66
N LEU A 1112 -1.19 9.04 75.69
CA LEU A 1112 -2.24 9.20 76.72
C LEU A 1112 -1.90 10.02 77.98
N LEU A 1113 -1.15 11.12 77.82
CA LEU A 1113 -0.93 12.27 78.72
C LEU A 1113 -0.24 13.35 77.85
N LEU A 1114 -0.59 14.65 77.71
CA LEU A 1114 -1.45 15.64 78.39
C LEU A 1114 -2.13 16.53 77.29
N GLY A 1115 -3.08 17.45 77.51
CA GLY A 1115 -3.79 17.87 78.72
C GLY A 1115 -3.95 19.41 78.81
N PHE A 1116 -5.17 19.93 78.57
CA PHE A 1116 -5.65 21.32 78.83
C PHE A 1116 -4.99 22.47 78.00
N SER A 1117 -5.54 23.69 77.88
CA SER A 1117 -6.93 24.23 77.87
C SER A 1117 -6.90 25.76 77.60
N ALA A 1118 -8.05 26.33 77.18
CA ALA A 1118 -8.41 27.77 77.35
C ALA A 1118 -7.62 28.83 76.51
N LYS A 1119 -8.15 30.03 76.17
CA LYS A 1119 -9.49 30.66 76.34
C LYS A 1119 -9.65 31.92 75.44
N ASP A 1120 -10.91 32.30 75.16
CA ASP A 1120 -11.46 33.68 74.95
C ASP A 1120 -10.83 34.58 73.83
N ASN A 1121 -11.48 35.54 73.13
CA ASN A 1121 -12.80 36.21 73.16
C ASN A 1121 -13.27 36.45 71.66
N VAL A 1122 -14.55 36.44 71.23
CA VAL A 1122 -15.77 37.23 71.61
C VAL A 1122 -15.66 38.69 71.10
N THR A 1123 -16.55 39.30 70.28
CA THR A 1123 -17.97 39.05 69.91
C THR A 1123 -18.47 39.75 68.61
N LYS A 1124 -19.57 39.24 68.00
CA LYS A 1124 -20.66 39.97 67.25
C LYS A 1124 -20.32 40.63 65.87
N ARG A 1125 -21.24 40.74 64.87
CA ARG A 1125 -22.64 40.28 64.72
C ARG A 1125 -23.16 40.22 63.25
N ILE A 1126 -24.03 39.23 63.00
CA ILE A 1126 -25.22 39.19 62.10
C ILE A 1126 -25.09 39.32 60.55
N LEU A 1127 -25.56 38.23 59.93
CA LEU A 1127 -26.08 37.97 58.58
C LEU A 1127 -26.91 39.08 57.88
N ALA A 1128 -26.68 39.26 56.57
CA ALA A 1128 -27.73 39.38 55.52
C ALA A 1128 -27.17 39.23 54.08
N LYS A 1129 -27.98 38.66 53.17
CA LYS A 1129 -27.95 38.82 51.69
C LYS A 1129 -29.16 39.71 51.30
N PRO A 1130 -29.37 40.25 50.06
CA PRO A 1130 -28.84 39.86 48.74
C PRO A 1130 -28.38 41.12 47.88
N PRO A 1131 -28.41 41.17 46.52
CA PRO A 1131 -27.83 42.27 45.69
C PRO A 1131 -28.86 43.35 45.27
N PRO A 1132 -28.56 44.35 44.38
CA PRO A 1132 -28.67 44.15 42.91
C PRO A 1132 -27.78 45.06 42.00
N HIS A 1133 -28.04 45.08 40.68
CA HIS A 1133 -27.47 45.97 39.64
C HIS A 1133 -27.94 47.45 39.71
N PRO A 1134 -27.27 48.35 38.96
CA PRO A 1134 -27.91 49.09 37.83
C PRO A 1134 -27.26 48.68 36.47
N THR A 1135 -27.92 48.52 35.31
CA THR A 1135 -28.85 49.40 34.52
C THR A 1135 -28.19 50.71 34.04
N ARG A 1136 -28.50 51.30 32.86
CA ARG A 1136 -29.47 51.08 31.75
C ARG A 1136 -28.85 51.73 30.47
N LEU A 1137 -29.37 52.01 29.26
CA LEU A 1137 -30.59 52.04 28.39
C LEU A 1137 -29.98 52.13 26.93
N SER A 1138 -30.56 51.97 25.72
CA SER A 1138 -31.78 51.45 25.05
C SER A 1138 -31.44 51.40 23.52
N LEU A 1139 -32.26 51.26 22.45
CA LEU A 1139 -33.69 51.43 22.10
C LEU A 1139 -34.11 50.47 20.95
N SER A 1140 -35.42 50.22 20.86
CA SER A 1140 -36.22 50.02 19.63
C SER A 1140 -37.55 50.83 19.82
N PRO A 1141 -38.49 51.03 18.85
CA PRO A 1141 -39.21 49.97 18.13
C PRO A 1141 -39.77 50.32 16.71
N SER A 1142 -40.57 49.39 16.11
CA SER A 1142 -41.78 49.60 15.26
C SER A 1142 -41.71 50.39 13.93
N SER A 1143 -42.57 50.17 12.92
CA SER A 1143 -43.62 49.16 12.61
C SER A 1143 -43.92 49.16 11.09
N ASP A 1144 -44.58 48.15 10.49
CA ASP A 1144 -46.03 48.06 10.12
C ASP A 1144 -46.10 47.18 8.83
N LEU A 1145 -47.16 46.55 8.25
CA LEU A 1145 -48.55 46.03 8.46
C LEU A 1145 -48.84 45.19 7.15
N ARG A 1146 -49.88 44.36 6.86
CA ARG A 1146 -51.11 43.72 7.44
C ARG A 1146 -51.55 42.63 6.40
N CYS A 1147 -52.51 41.70 6.59
CA CYS A 1147 -53.33 41.20 7.71
C CYS A 1147 -53.80 39.76 7.36
N ASP A 1148 -54.59 39.13 8.23
CA ASP A 1148 -55.12 37.76 8.16
C ASP A 1148 -56.34 37.57 7.23
N LYS A 1149 -56.65 36.30 6.89
CA LYS A 1149 -57.98 35.66 7.09
C LYS A 1149 -58.05 34.18 6.62
N LEU A 1150 -58.44 33.27 7.53
CA LEU A 1150 -59.44 32.16 7.40
C LEU A 1150 -59.24 31.05 6.31
N HIS A 1151 -59.62 29.76 6.46
CA HIS A 1151 -60.22 29.01 7.58
C HIS A 1151 -60.18 27.46 7.36
N LEU A 1152 -60.18 26.69 8.47
CA LEU A 1152 -60.86 25.38 8.69
C LEU A 1152 -60.31 24.08 8.05
N HIS A 1153 -61.03 22.97 8.32
CA HIS A 1153 -60.52 21.63 8.73
C HIS A 1153 -61.20 20.46 7.95
N ASP A 1154 -60.50 19.31 7.97
CA ASP A 1154 -60.99 17.91 8.03
C ASP A 1154 -61.84 17.23 6.93
N SER A 1155 -61.67 15.89 6.97
CA SER A 1155 -62.62 14.80 6.63
C SER A 1155 -62.68 14.23 5.19
N ASP A 1156 -62.14 13.00 5.10
CA ASP A 1156 -62.84 11.75 4.74
C ASP A 1156 -63.21 11.34 3.31
N LEU A 1157 -62.67 10.16 2.98
CA LEU A 1157 -63.31 8.95 2.43
C LEU A 1157 -63.91 8.92 1.01
N GLN A 1158 -63.45 7.87 0.29
CA GLN A 1158 -64.21 7.08 -0.71
C GLN A 1158 -64.66 7.83 -1.99
N GLU A 1159 -64.92 7.19 -3.12
CA GLU A 1159 -64.56 5.87 -3.68
C GLU A 1159 -64.69 6.03 -5.20
N PHE A 1160 -63.99 5.22 -6.01
CA PHE A 1160 -64.66 4.48 -7.09
C PHE A 1160 -63.79 3.34 -7.63
N ILE A 1161 -64.45 2.26 -8.05
CA ILE A 1161 -63.86 0.96 -8.36
C ILE A 1161 -63.89 0.70 -9.88
N GLY A 1162 -62.81 0.11 -10.39
CA GLY A 1162 -62.85 -0.78 -11.55
C GLY A 1162 -62.86 -0.13 -12.93
N GLY A 1163 -62.31 -0.85 -13.91
CA GLY A 1163 -62.21 -0.39 -15.30
C GLY A 1163 -61.08 -1.07 -16.08
N GLU A 1164 -61.11 -2.40 -16.17
CA GLU A 1164 -60.38 -3.08 -17.26
C GLU A 1164 -61.10 -2.80 -18.58
N GLU A 1165 -60.38 -2.54 -19.68
CA GLU A 1165 -60.65 -3.23 -20.96
C GLU A 1165 -59.54 -3.03 -22.03
N GLU A 1166 -59.26 -4.16 -22.69
CA GLU A 1166 -58.69 -4.44 -24.01
C GLU A 1166 -57.84 -3.43 -24.83
N ARG A 1167 -56.54 -3.76 -24.92
CA ARG A 1167 -55.84 -4.30 -26.12
C ARG A 1167 -55.85 -3.56 -27.49
N GLN A 1168 -54.61 -3.37 -27.96
CA GLN A 1168 -54.14 -3.63 -29.35
C GLN A 1168 -54.66 -2.69 -30.47
N PRO A 1169 -54.15 -2.79 -31.72
CA PRO A 1169 -52.78 -2.35 -32.03
C PRO A 1169 -52.73 -1.51 -33.33
N TYR A 1170 -51.57 -0.95 -33.70
CA TYR A 1170 -51.23 -0.80 -35.12
C TYR A 1170 -49.71 -0.84 -35.34
N ALA A 1171 -49.32 -1.31 -36.53
CA ALA A 1171 -47.95 -1.43 -36.98
C ALA A 1171 -47.79 -0.77 -38.38
N GLU A 1172 -46.56 -0.83 -38.89
CA GLU A 1172 -46.16 -0.64 -40.29
C GLU A 1172 -45.96 0.79 -40.87
N LEU A 1173 -44.66 1.07 -41.07
CA LEU A 1173 -44.01 1.43 -42.33
C LEU A 1173 -44.07 2.88 -42.92
N HIS A 1174 -42.84 3.41 -43.02
CA HIS A 1174 -42.22 4.18 -44.11
C HIS A 1174 -42.52 5.69 -44.35
N GLU A 1175 -41.37 6.38 -44.50
CA GLU A 1175 -41.08 7.51 -45.41
C GLU A 1175 -42.00 8.74 -45.46
N GLN A 1176 -41.47 9.85 -44.95
CA GLN A 1176 -40.93 10.87 -45.88
C GLN A 1176 -39.81 11.70 -45.24
N SER A 1177 -38.94 12.28 -46.08
CA SER A 1177 -37.67 12.86 -45.67
C SER A 1177 -37.63 14.40 -45.70
N THR A 1178 -36.78 14.95 -44.80
CA THR A 1178 -36.05 16.23 -44.87
C THR A 1178 -36.76 17.50 -45.40
N LYS A 1179 -36.91 18.51 -44.52
CA LYS A 1179 -36.90 19.94 -44.95
C LYS A 1179 -36.40 20.96 -43.89
N ALA A 1180 -35.08 21.20 -43.96
CA ALA A 1180 -34.36 22.47 -43.80
C ALA A 1180 -34.76 23.53 -42.73
N LYS A 1181 -33.80 23.82 -41.84
CA LYS A 1181 -33.31 25.16 -41.36
C LYS A 1181 -31.99 24.88 -40.62
N GLN A 1182 -30.81 25.45 -40.97
CA GLN A 1182 -30.38 26.86 -40.86
C GLN A 1182 -30.59 27.44 -39.44
N ARG A 1183 -29.62 28.11 -38.78
CA ARG A 1183 -28.56 29.00 -39.32
C ARG A 1183 -27.48 29.39 -38.26
N ASN A 1184 -26.22 29.57 -38.70
CA ASN A 1184 -25.14 30.44 -38.16
C ASN A 1184 -24.81 30.56 -36.64
N LYS A 1185 -23.59 30.12 -36.24
CA LYS A 1185 -22.42 30.89 -35.70
C LYS A 1185 -21.42 29.89 -35.06
N ARG A 1186 -20.12 29.84 -35.39
CA ARG A 1186 -18.97 30.78 -35.15
C ARG A 1186 -18.54 30.89 -33.67
N TRP A 1187 -17.34 30.34 -33.37
CA TRP A 1187 -16.17 30.93 -32.68
C TRP A 1187 -16.42 31.71 -31.35
N THR A 1188 -15.71 31.48 -30.22
CA THR A 1188 -14.41 30.82 -29.94
C THR A 1188 -14.38 30.14 -28.56
N ASP A 1189 -13.36 29.30 -28.34
CA ASP A 1189 -12.39 29.21 -27.21
C ASP A 1189 -12.66 30.03 -25.92
N ALA A 1190 -12.21 29.61 -24.73
CA ALA A 1190 -11.12 28.66 -24.46
C ALA A 1190 -11.30 27.85 -23.16
N GLY A 1191 -10.53 26.76 -23.06
CA GLY A 1191 -10.25 25.95 -21.87
C GLY A 1191 -8.92 25.25 -22.06
#